data_AF-A0A090MD73-F1
#
_entry.id   AF-A0A090MD73-F1
#
_cell.length_a   1.000
_cell.length_b   1.000
_cell.length_c   1.000
_cell.angle_alpha   90.00
_cell.angle_beta   90.00
_cell.angle_gamma   90.00
#
_symmetry.space_group_name_H-M   'P 1'
#
loop_
_entity.id
_entity.type
_entity.pdbx_description
1 polymer ?
#
loop_
_entity_poly.entity_id
_entity_poly.type
_entity_poly.pdbx_seq_one_letter_code
_entity_poly.pdbx_strand_id
1 'polypeptide(L)'
;MTSKIESSQDAAPSAEEQLFNGTRAPRIPTIRPQDLGFQVYHDPQDVDEITLDVIAVHGIGVDPTATWTHPKTNKNWLRDGTMLPQELPSARIMAFAYNSVWYGDDAVKQSLEGVANSLLLQLGEQRANCRDRPIIFIGHCFGGLVMQMAYTKAFTHKEDYPHIHESVIGMVFLGTPHHGLRESSGLSTQSKVYQAILASKLSIQDNALKTMAHDNDLLRNSVDGFTRMLSTVKPSPRIFCFYESKATRLDAIAGSKTAPEFVVNQTSGTLNGHQSQELSLDHFSMNKFEDSQDSHYRNVKREIIRIVNEHAHRDGGELTKSPSPTHHHNIPRLGAPIAIEANFAPRDGIIPRIDGLFKKKPYVALYGSSGNGKTHVAVQYAHEYKRMNPGHNVYWIGASSTEELQSSYVRIAEQLHIHEDGRSSERLIELVIQRLKREPSLMVFDGINNGSPLSSIDFTSTKPLVDLVPKTSQVSVLITTRSKAVARQLVSNRDKYAVEVGPVSQEDASMILLGKVTRDPSRKKFVEQISKILNGCAGSLTLVYFYLKNAGKESSRKDYMERLSAKPVEKPAALRAWELLYELINHMHKETVDTMLIMSCLSVQCIPSEVFNRKVVQNYMPILEGFGFVETSADRQLFAMTAIVRQQAEEFLNHNIQQREEIQDRAVQSILEAFNVDPSEALLPCALAALGLQHLSPQHGRRSQTDLLFSIARYYRSRENLHKALEYYQQCLGNREADMELPNKAMLVDVTRQAITEVQALLGRASSSMELVTSDRGASYAATRDQFVVPMSSSSGQSREGDPGGYNDYIECVQRALKQASKGNHKRAEKLYLQVIQALQTRIKSQKVDIEMTRFHLKVLSCLSATYCAQGRFTEALNILKTVVPEQEAIVGKGDPETLLTRNDYALLLQETDLDAADQELRMLHNDQVRLLGADSPEALRTESNLALNSSLRGNVKESEYLYRDVLQRQKSKLGEEDNDVLATERMLSELLGGRIENRN
;
A
#
# COMPACT_ATOMS: atom_id res chain seq x y z
N MET A 1 -42.64 -73.34 0.86
CA MET A 1 -42.02 -72.45 1.86
C MET A 1 -40.54 -72.38 1.54
N THR A 2 -40.02 -71.16 1.40
CA THR A 2 -39.03 -70.80 0.38
C THR A 2 -37.69 -70.36 0.97
N SER A 3 -36.63 -71.10 0.67
CA SER A 3 -35.23 -70.64 0.61
C SER A 3 -34.40 -71.57 -0.30
N LYS A 4 -33.63 -71.00 -1.22
CA LYS A 4 -32.54 -71.64 -1.99
C LYS A 4 -31.56 -70.51 -2.31
N ILE A 5 -30.37 -70.44 -1.70
CA ILE A 5 -29.15 -71.24 -1.91
C ILE A 5 -28.61 -71.15 -3.35
N GLU A 6 -27.55 -70.35 -3.40
CA GLU A 6 -26.38 -70.19 -4.27
C GLU A 6 -25.88 -71.40 -5.07
N SER A 7 -25.28 -71.12 -6.24
CA SER A 7 -24.04 -71.74 -6.73
C SER A 7 -23.39 -70.97 -7.89
N SER A 8 -22.19 -70.45 -7.63
CA SER A 8 -20.92 -70.46 -8.39
C SER A 8 -20.85 -70.61 -9.93
N GLN A 9 -20.05 -69.69 -10.52
CA GLN A 9 -18.99 -69.83 -11.56
C GLN A 9 -19.31 -70.63 -12.84
N ASP A 10 -19.17 -70.13 -14.07
CA ASP A 10 -17.98 -69.57 -14.73
C ASP A 10 -18.33 -69.37 -16.22
N ALA A 11 -17.75 -68.35 -16.85
CA ALA A 11 -17.15 -68.35 -18.20
C ALA A 11 -17.05 -66.93 -18.75
N ALA A 12 -15.82 -66.48 -19.02
CA ALA A 12 -15.54 -65.25 -19.75
C ALA A 12 -15.80 -65.45 -21.27
N PRO A 13 -16.34 -64.46 -22.01
CA PRO A 13 -16.25 -64.43 -23.46
C PRO A 13 -14.98 -63.72 -23.95
N SER A 14 -14.59 -64.11 -25.16
CA SER A 14 -13.31 -64.00 -25.84
C SER A 14 -12.94 -62.62 -26.42
N ALA A 15 -11.64 -62.48 -26.71
CA ALA A 15 -10.91 -61.26 -27.07
C ALA A 15 -11.17 -60.64 -28.47
N GLU A 16 -12.31 -60.86 -29.12
CA GLU A 16 -12.53 -60.36 -30.50
C GLU A 16 -13.84 -59.57 -30.74
N GLU A 17 -14.66 -59.31 -29.72
CA GLU A 17 -15.93 -58.53 -29.87
C GLU A 17 -15.89 -57.08 -29.35
N GLN A 18 -14.70 -56.46 -29.22
CA GLN A 18 -14.57 -55.04 -28.79
C GLN A 18 -13.87 -54.12 -29.79
N LEU A 19 -13.98 -54.39 -31.10
CA LEU A 19 -13.60 -53.42 -32.12
C LEU A 19 -14.85 -52.78 -32.76
N PHE A 20 -14.93 -51.45 -32.62
CA PHE A 20 -15.89 -50.51 -33.23
C PHE A 20 -17.27 -50.33 -32.57
N ASN A 21 -17.29 -49.65 -31.42
CA ASN A 21 -18.09 -48.43 -31.18
C ASN A 21 -18.06 -48.06 -29.68
N GLY A 22 -17.63 -46.83 -29.34
CA GLY A 22 -17.80 -46.27 -28.00
C GLY A 22 -16.58 -45.51 -27.50
N THR A 23 -16.58 -44.20 -27.70
CA THR A 23 -15.75 -43.23 -26.98
C THR A 23 -15.88 -43.47 -25.47
N ARG A 24 -14.80 -43.93 -24.82
CA ARG A 24 -14.74 -44.08 -23.37
C ARG A 24 -14.69 -42.68 -22.75
N ALA A 25 -15.72 -42.28 -22.01
CA ALA A 25 -15.77 -40.99 -21.33
C ALA A 25 -14.58 -40.83 -20.36
N PRO A 26 -14.02 -39.62 -20.18
CA PRO A 26 -12.94 -39.37 -19.23
C PRO A 26 -13.37 -39.76 -17.82
N ARG A 27 -12.50 -40.49 -17.09
CA ARG A 27 -12.77 -40.90 -15.70
C ARG A 27 -12.76 -39.67 -14.79
N ILE A 28 -13.92 -39.27 -14.29
CA ILE A 28 -14.06 -38.22 -13.29
C ILE A 28 -13.49 -38.72 -11.95
N PRO A 29 -12.50 -38.04 -11.35
CA PRO A 29 -11.97 -38.43 -10.05
C PRO A 29 -13.02 -38.20 -8.95
N THR A 30 -13.30 -39.21 -8.14
CA THR A 30 -14.23 -39.12 -7.01
C THR A 30 -13.51 -38.55 -5.78
N ILE A 31 -13.56 -37.22 -5.61
CA ILE A 31 -12.98 -36.54 -4.43
C ILE A 31 -14.03 -36.49 -3.32
N ARG A 32 -13.80 -37.15 -2.18
CA ARG A 32 -14.71 -37.07 -1.03
C ARG A 32 -14.39 -35.83 -0.19
N PRO A 33 -15.36 -35.24 0.53
CA PRO A 33 -15.12 -34.07 1.39
C PRO A 33 -13.98 -34.27 2.40
N GLN A 34 -13.79 -35.49 2.90
CA GLN A 34 -12.72 -35.87 3.83
C GLN A 34 -11.32 -35.91 3.20
N ASP A 35 -11.24 -35.95 1.87
CA ASP A 35 -9.97 -35.98 1.13
C ASP A 35 -9.47 -34.55 0.81
N LEU A 36 -10.23 -33.50 1.19
CA LEU A 36 -9.89 -32.08 1.01
C LEU A 36 -9.15 -31.50 2.22
N GLY A 37 -8.40 -30.43 2.00
CA GLY A 37 -7.61 -29.73 3.02
C GLY A 37 -6.23 -30.34 3.26
N PHE A 38 -5.61 -30.03 4.39
CA PHE A 38 -4.30 -30.58 4.74
C PHE A 38 -4.37 -32.04 5.18
N GLN A 39 -3.58 -32.87 4.51
CA GLN A 39 -3.34 -34.27 4.85
C GLN A 39 -1.90 -34.42 5.34
N VAL A 40 -1.71 -34.87 6.58
CA VAL A 40 -0.38 -35.13 7.14
C VAL A 40 0.10 -36.49 6.64
N TYR A 41 1.26 -36.52 5.97
CA TYR A 41 1.83 -37.71 5.35
C TYR A 41 3.00 -38.27 6.14
N HIS A 42 3.73 -37.41 6.85
CA HIS A 42 4.75 -37.79 7.83
C HIS A 42 4.69 -36.79 8.98
N ASP A 43 4.63 -37.30 10.20
CA ASP A 43 4.61 -36.51 11.43
C ASP A 43 5.61 -37.15 12.41
N PRO A 44 6.70 -36.48 12.77
CA PRO A 44 7.59 -36.94 13.83
C PRO A 44 6.78 -37.03 15.13
N GLN A 45 6.78 -38.18 15.80
CA GLN A 45 5.90 -38.44 16.96
C GLN A 45 6.14 -37.50 18.16
N ASP A 46 7.26 -36.75 18.16
CA ASP A 46 7.57 -35.71 19.14
C ASP A 46 7.49 -34.32 18.48
N VAL A 47 6.56 -33.48 18.97
CA VAL A 47 6.29 -32.13 18.45
C VAL A 47 7.49 -31.19 18.64
N ASP A 48 8.31 -31.45 19.66
CA ASP A 48 9.51 -30.67 19.98
C ASP A 48 10.70 -31.02 19.06
N GLU A 49 10.61 -32.10 18.28
CA GLU A 49 11.62 -32.52 17.30
C GLU A 49 11.35 -32.02 15.87
N ILE A 50 10.19 -31.40 15.60
CA ILE A 50 9.83 -30.97 14.24
C ILE A 50 10.52 -29.65 13.89
N THR A 51 11.46 -29.71 12.95
CA THR A 51 12.31 -28.57 12.57
C THR A 51 11.92 -27.90 11.25
N LEU A 52 11.07 -28.53 10.45
CA LEU A 52 10.72 -28.09 9.09
C LEU A 52 9.32 -28.57 8.70
N ASP A 53 8.55 -27.74 7.99
CA ASP A 53 7.32 -28.17 7.30
C ASP A 53 7.57 -28.29 5.79
N VAL A 54 7.17 -29.41 5.19
CA VAL A 54 7.17 -29.61 3.73
C VAL A 54 5.73 -29.69 3.26
N ILE A 55 5.34 -28.83 2.30
CA ILE A 55 3.96 -28.69 1.84
C ILE A 55 3.86 -28.96 0.35
N ALA A 56 3.14 -30.01 -0.01
CA ALA A 56 2.89 -30.39 -1.40
C ALA A 56 1.51 -29.91 -1.89
N VAL A 57 1.44 -29.32 -3.08
CA VAL A 57 0.19 -28.79 -3.68
C VAL A 57 0.00 -29.39 -5.08
N HIS A 58 -1.12 -30.11 -5.29
CA HIS A 58 -1.38 -30.85 -6.52
C HIS A 58 -1.95 -29.98 -7.67
N GLY A 59 -1.92 -30.53 -8.89
CA GLY A 59 -2.47 -29.91 -10.09
C GLY A 59 -3.99 -30.09 -10.26
N ILE A 60 -4.52 -29.59 -11.37
CA ILE A 60 -5.95 -29.66 -11.71
C ILE A 60 -6.34 -31.04 -12.29
N GLY A 61 -7.58 -31.48 -12.08
CA GLY A 61 -8.15 -32.68 -12.70
C GLY A 61 -7.60 -34.02 -12.21
N VAL A 62 -6.97 -34.06 -11.03
CA VAL A 62 -6.34 -35.26 -10.46
C VAL A 62 -6.83 -35.54 -9.04
N ASP A 63 -6.90 -36.83 -8.70
CA ASP A 63 -7.13 -37.26 -7.34
C ASP A 63 -5.94 -36.84 -6.44
N PRO A 64 -6.18 -36.14 -5.31
CA PRO A 64 -5.11 -35.63 -4.44
C PRO A 64 -4.18 -36.71 -3.87
N THR A 65 -4.68 -37.92 -3.64
CA THR A 65 -3.91 -39.04 -3.09
C THR A 65 -3.12 -39.78 -4.17
N ALA A 66 -3.71 -39.95 -5.35
CA ALA A 66 -3.05 -40.58 -6.50
C ALA A 66 -1.98 -39.68 -7.13
N THR A 67 -2.04 -38.36 -6.92
CA THR A 67 -1.11 -37.38 -7.48
C THR A 67 0.35 -37.71 -7.17
N TRP A 68 0.63 -38.10 -5.92
CA TRP A 68 2.00 -38.33 -5.43
C TRP A 68 2.38 -39.81 -5.39
N THR A 69 1.51 -40.68 -5.91
CA THR A 69 1.60 -42.14 -5.77
C THR A 69 1.97 -42.78 -7.09
N HIS A 70 3.04 -43.57 -7.11
CA HIS A 70 3.47 -44.27 -8.31
C HIS A 70 2.48 -45.39 -8.67
N PRO A 71 1.97 -45.44 -9.91
CA PRO A 71 0.81 -46.28 -10.25
C PRO A 71 1.10 -47.78 -10.21
N LYS A 72 2.36 -48.21 -10.35
CA LYS A 72 2.71 -49.64 -10.32
C LYS A 72 3.09 -50.14 -8.93
N THR A 73 3.87 -49.36 -8.20
CA THR A 73 4.37 -49.74 -6.87
C THR A 73 3.45 -49.29 -5.75
N ASN A 74 2.49 -48.42 -6.05
CA ASN A 74 1.58 -47.77 -5.10
C ASN A 74 2.31 -47.02 -3.97
N LYS A 75 3.58 -46.65 -4.20
CA LYS A 75 4.39 -45.89 -3.25
C LYS A 75 4.10 -44.41 -3.39
N ASN A 76 3.83 -43.76 -2.27
CA ASN A 76 3.70 -42.31 -2.18
C ASN A 76 4.98 -41.75 -1.56
N TRP A 77 5.80 -41.08 -2.37
CA TRP A 77 7.17 -40.69 -1.95
C TRP A 77 7.24 -39.63 -0.85
N LEU A 78 6.12 -38.96 -0.56
CA LEU A 78 5.96 -38.02 0.54
C LEU A 78 5.55 -38.70 1.86
N ARG A 79 5.05 -39.94 1.80
CA ARG A 79 4.56 -40.74 2.94
C ARG A 79 5.42 -41.98 3.23
N ASP A 80 6.02 -42.58 2.21
CA ASP A 80 6.79 -43.82 2.33
C ASP A 80 8.08 -43.61 3.15
N GLY A 81 8.22 -44.35 4.25
CA GLY A 81 9.34 -44.23 5.19
C GLY A 81 10.73 -44.56 4.62
N THR A 82 10.82 -45.04 3.38
CA THR A 82 12.08 -45.29 2.65
C THR A 82 12.45 -44.17 1.66
N MET A 83 11.65 -43.10 1.62
CA MET A 83 11.79 -41.99 0.67
C MET A 83 11.98 -40.64 1.40
N LEU A 84 11.20 -39.61 1.09
CA LEU A 84 11.44 -38.27 1.65
C LEU A 84 11.42 -38.23 3.19
N PRO A 85 10.52 -38.94 3.89
CA PRO A 85 10.58 -39.08 5.35
C PRO A 85 11.91 -39.63 5.90
N GLN A 86 12.60 -40.53 5.17
CA GLN A 86 13.89 -41.07 5.61
C GLN A 86 14.99 -40.01 5.60
N GLU A 87 14.92 -39.10 4.64
CA GLU A 87 15.93 -38.09 4.37
C GLU A 87 15.71 -36.82 5.20
N LEU A 88 14.45 -36.58 5.58
CA LEU A 88 14.02 -35.50 6.46
C LEU A 88 13.20 -36.05 7.64
N PRO A 89 13.81 -36.83 8.54
CA PRO A 89 13.08 -37.53 9.61
C PRO A 89 12.38 -36.57 10.58
N SER A 90 12.95 -35.39 10.79
CA SER A 90 12.44 -34.32 11.66
C SER A 90 11.51 -33.32 10.94
N ALA A 91 11.13 -33.57 9.68
CA ALA A 91 10.21 -32.69 8.96
C ALA A 91 8.78 -33.20 9.08
N ARG A 92 7.82 -32.29 9.27
CA ARG A 92 6.40 -32.61 9.08
C ARG A 92 6.08 -32.45 7.60
N ILE A 93 5.62 -33.51 6.96
CA ILE A 93 5.32 -33.53 5.52
C ILE A 93 3.81 -33.57 5.35
N MET A 94 3.27 -32.61 4.60
CA MET A 94 1.84 -32.45 4.39
C MET A 94 1.52 -32.23 2.91
N ALA A 95 0.33 -32.65 2.49
CA ALA A 95 -0.22 -32.36 1.17
C ALA A 95 -1.52 -31.56 1.32
N PHE A 96 -1.63 -30.44 0.61
CA PHE A 96 -2.85 -29.64 0.54
C PHE A 96 -3.71 -30.11 -0.64
N ALA A 97 -4.92 -30.53 -0.32
CA ALA A 97 -5.90 -31.01 -1.28
C ALA A 97 -7.03 -30.00 -1.50
N TYR A 98 -7.34 -29.69 -2.75
CA TYR A 98 -8.49 -28.86 -3.14
C TYR A 98 -9.30 -29.58 -4.21
N ASN A 99 -10.56 -29.17 -4.40
CA ASN A 99 -11.40 -29.79 -5.41
C ASN A 99 -10.90 -29.41 -6.80
N SER A 100 -10.24 -30.37 -7.46
CA SER A 100 -9.62 -30.19 -8.76
C SER A 100 -10.54 -30.57 -9.93
N VAL A 101 -11.81 -30.93 -9.69
CA VAL A 101 -12.77 -31.36 -10.72
C VAL A 101 -13.31 -30.16 -11.48
N TRP A 102 -13.03 -30.11 -12.79
CA TRP A 102 -13.37 -28.99 -13.67
C TRP A 102 -14.30 -29.37 -14.84
N TYR A 103 -14.68 -30.66 -14.94
CA TYR A 103 -15.57 -31.21 -15.95
C TYR A 103 -16.48 -32.29 -15.33
N GLY A 104 -17.68 -32.48 -15.88
CA GLY A 104 -18.71 -33.39 -15.36
C GLY A 104 -19.77 -32.68 -14.51
N ASP A 105 -20.78 -33.44 -14.05
CA ASP A 105 -21.94 -32.90 -13.31
C ASP A 105 -21.54 -32.28 -11.95
N ASP A 106 -20.38 -32.68 -11.40
CA ASP A 106 -19.82 -32.19 -10.13
C ASP A 106 -18.75 -31.08 -10.32
N ALA A 107 -18.67 -30.43 -11.48
CA ALA A 107 -17.67 -29.39 -11.76
C ALA A 107 -17.84 -28.15 -10.86
N VAL A 108 -16.78 -27.76 -10.14
CA VAL A 108 -16.82 -26.63 -9.18
C VAL A 108 -16.15 -25.39 -9.76
N LYS A 109 -16.80 -24.23 -9.63
CA LYS A 109 -16.23 -22.92 -9.97
C LYS A 109 -15.16 -22.53 -8.94
N GLN A 110 -13.90 -22.90 -9.17
CA GLN A 110 -12.77 -22.47 -8.33
C GLN A 110 -11.87 -21.48 -9.08
N SER A 111 -11.51 -20.37 -8.43
CA SER A 111 -10.50 -19.42 -8.91
C SER A 111 -9.14 -19.74 -8.29
N LEU A 112 -8.06 -19.39 -9.01
CA LEU A 112 -6.68 -19.50 -8.50
C LEU A 112 -6.51 -18.83 -7.13
N GLU A 113 -7.08 -17.63 -6.99
CA GLU A 113 -7.05 -16.88 -5.75
C GLU A 113 -7.84 -17.55 -4.62
N GLY A 114 -9.02 -18.13 -4.92
CA GLY A 114 -9.82 -18.84 -3.93
C GLY A 114 -9.10 -20.06 -3.35
N VAL A 115 -8.42 -20.83 -4.20
CA VAL A 115 -7.61 -21.98 -3.77
C VAL A 115 -6.40 -21.52 -2.95
N ALA A 116 -5.72 -20.44 -3.35
CA ALA A 116 -4.60 -19.87 -2.61
C ALA A 116 -5.02 -19.37 -1.22
N ASN A 117 -6.18 -18.72 -1.10
CA ASN A 117 -6.73 -18.30 0.19
C ASN A 117 -7.04 -19.49 1.09
N SER A 118 -7.66 -20.54 0.54
CA SER A 118 -7.93 -21.77 1.31
C SER A 118 -6.65 -22.44 1.79
N LEU A 119 -5.59 -22.47 0.96
CA LEU A 119 -4.28 -22.98 1.34
C LEU A 119 -3.72 -22.20 2.52
N LEU A 120 -3.72 -20.87 2.44
CA LEU A 120 -3.12 -20.02 3.47
C LEU A 120 -3.89 -20.04 4.79
N LEU A 121 -5.22 -20.01 4.75
CA LEU A 121 -6.06 -20.07 5.95
C LEU A 121 -5.80 -21.36 6.74
N GLN A 122 -5.88 -22.51 6.07
CA GLN A 122 -5.65 -23.79 6.74
C GLN A 122 -4.18 -23.97 7.14
N LEU A 123 -3.23 -23.39 6.39
CA LEU A 123 -1.82 -23.44 6.76
C LEU A 123 -1.55 -22.64 8.03
N GLY A 124 -2.21 -21.48 8.17
CA GLY A 124 -2.19 -20.69 9.40
C GLY A 124 -2.70 -21.48 10.60
N GLU A 125 -3.79 -22.24 10.45
CA GLU A 125 -4.32 -23.13 11.49
C GLU A 125 -3.32 -24.23 11.87
N GLN A 126 -2.74 -24.93 10.88
CA GLN A 126 -1.76 -26.00 11.09
C GLN A 126 -0.46 -25.51 11.75
N ARG A 127 -0.20 -24.21 11.73
CA ARG A 127 1.03 -23.57 12.23
C ARG A 127 0.77 -22.59 13.36
N ALA A 128 -0.43 -22.57 13.93
CA ALA A 128 -0.81 -21.62 14.97
C ALA A 128 0.20 -21.57 16.14
N ASN A 129 0.79 -22.73 16.48
CA ASN A 129 1.75 -22.92 17.57
C ASN A 129 3.22 -23.03 17.12
N CYS A 130 3.52 -22.98 15.82
CA CYS A 130 4.87 -23.15 15.27
C CYS A 130 5.12 -22.20 14.08
N ARG A 131 4.79 -20.92 14.28
CA ARG A 131 4.65 -19.92 13.21
C ARG A 131 5.92 -19.64 12.42
N ASP A 132 7.09 -19.77 13.04
CA ASP A 132 8.40 -19.47 12.45
C ASP A 132 9.13 -20.71 11.91
N ARG A 133 8.52 -21.91 11.99
CA ARG A 133 9.16 -23.15 11.52
C ARG A 133 9.41 -23.04 10.01
N PRO A 134 10.61 -23.29 9.48
CA PRO A 134 10.86 -23.22 8.04
C PRO A 134 9.85 -24.00 7.20
N ILE A 135 9.55 -23.52 5.99
CA ILE A 135 8.61 -24.10 5.03
C ILE A 135 9.33 -24.36 3.71
N ILE A 136 9.15 -25.55 3.15
CA ILE A 136 9.43 -25.85 1.74
C ILE A 136 8.12 -26.17 1.02
N PHE A 137 7.86 -25.45 -0.07
CA PHE A 137 6.71 -25.70 -0.93
C PHE A 137 7.08 -26.59 -2.13
N ILE A 138 6.23 -27.54 -2.49
CA ILE A 138 6.37 -28.41 -3.65
C ILE A 138 5.08 -28.36 -4.47
N GLY A 139 5.12 -27.84 -5.68
CA GLY A 139 3.93 -27.62 -6.51
C GLY A 139 4.00 -28.36 -7.82
N HIS A 140 2.94 -29.07 -8.18
CA HIS A 140 2.81 -29.69 -9.50
C HIS A 140 1.76 -28.95 -10.34
N CYS A 141 2.09 -28.66 -11.61
CA CYS A 141 1.17 -28.03 -12.57
C CYS A 141 0.47 -26.78 -11.99
N PHE A 142 -0.88 -26.72 -11.99
CA PHE A 142 -1.66 -25.62 -11.42
C PHE A 142 -1.37 -25.36 -9.93
N GLY A 143 -0.99 -26.39 -9.17
CA GLY A 143 -0.58 -26.26 -7.77
C GLY A 143 0.64 -25.35 -7.59
N GLY A 144 1.52 -25.28 -8.59
CA GLY A 144 2.62 -24.31 -8.58
C GLY A 144 2.15 -22.86 -8.68
N LEU A 145 1.13 -22.59 -9.49
CA LEU A 145 0.52 -21.26 -9.57
C LEU A 145 -0.19 -20.89 -8.27
N VAL A 146 -0.86 -21.86 -7.62
CA VAL A 146 -1.48 -21.69 -6.31
C VAL A 146 -0.43 -21.28 -5.27
N MET A 147 0.74 -21.93 -5.26
CA MET A 147 1.85 -21.57 -4.36
C MET A 147 2.38 -20.16 -4.61
N GLN A 148 2.52 -19.75 -5.87
CA GLN A 148 2.99 -18.39 -6.20
C GLN A 148 2.00 -17.32 -5.75
N MET A 149 0.70 -17.55 -5.99
CA MET A 149 -0.36 -16.66 -5.53
C MET A 149 -0.40 -16.64 -4.00
N ALA A 150 -0.36 -17.80 -3.36
CA ALA A 150 -0.37 -17.92 -1.90
C ALA A 150 0.82 -17.20 -1.27
N TYR A 151 2.03 -17.38 -1.80
CA TYR A 151 3.21 -16.69 -1.30
C TYR A 151 3.14 -15.18 -1.53
N THR A 152 2.66 -14.73 -2.70
CA THR A 152 2.47 -13.31 -3.00
C THR A 152 1.42 -12.70 -2.07
N LYS A 153 0.31 -13.40 -1.80
CA LYS A 153 -0.71 -12.97 -0.84
C LYS A 153 -0.18 -12.97 0.59
N ALA A 154 0.56 -13.99 1.01
CA ALA A 154 1.19 -14.00 2.33
C ALA A 154 2.24 -12.89 2.52
N PHE A 155 2.88 -12.44 1.44
CA PHE A 155 3.79 -11.29 1.46
C PHE A 155 3.05 -9.95 1.46
N THR A 156 2.00 -9.81 0.65
CA THR A 156 1.25 -8.55 0.50
C THR A 156 0.21 -8.32 1.60
N HIS A 157 -0.30 -9.41 2.19
CA HIS A 157 -1.32 -9.44 3.24
C HIS A 157 -0.75 -10.14 4.47
N LYS A 158 0.39 -9.65 4.97
CA LYS A 158 1.07 -10.23 6.15
C LYS A 158 0.20 -10.27 7.41
N GLU A 159 -0.82 -9.43 7.47
CA GLU A 159 -1.79 -9.39 8.57
C GLU A 159 -2.70 -10.62 8.58
N ASP A 160 -3.16 -11.04 7.40
CA ASP A 160 -4.04 -12.21 7.24
C ASP A 160 -3.26 -13.53 7.37
N TYR A 161 -1.98 -13.50 6.99
CA TYR A 161 -1.12 -14.69 6.86
C TYR A 161 0.25 -14.50 7.52
N PRO A 162 0.30 -14.25 8.84
CA PRO A 162 1.51 -13.85 9.53
C PRO A 162 2.56 -14.97 9.55
N HIS A 163 3.83 -14.61 9.40
CA HIS A 163 5.00 -15.51 9.40
C HIS A 163 5.06 -16.52 8.25
N ILE A 164 4.02 -16.68 7.42
CA ILE A 164 3.99 -17.70 6.37
C ILE A 164 5.07 -17.43 5.32
N HIS A 165 5.10 -16.24 4.69
CA HIS A 165 6.08 -15.95 3.64
C HIS A 165 7.53 -15.90 4.17
N GLU A 166 7.74 -15.35 5.37
CA GLU A 166 9.06 -15.29 6.04
C GLU A 166 9.60 -16.68 6.37
N SER A 167 8.71 -17.63 6.66
CA SER A 167 9.09 -19.01 6.92
C SER A 167 9.43 -19.80 5.66
N VAL A 168 9.06 -19.32 4.45
CA VAL A 168 9.37 -20.07 3.22
C VAL A 168 10.86 -19.94 2.90
N ILE A 169 11.59 -21.04 3.05
CA ILE A 169 13.02 -21.10 2.73
C ILE A 169 13.26 -21.58 1.29
N GLY A 170 12.28 -22.24 0.68
CA GLY A 170 12.37 -22.62 -0.74
C GLY A 170 11.10 -23.18 -1.36
N MET A 171 11.10 -23.23 -2.68
CA MET A 171 10.00 -23.70 -3.52
C MET A 171 10.52 -24.57 -4.66
N VAL A 172 9.90 -25.74 -4.84
CA VAL A 172 10.19 -26.67 -5.92
C VAL A 172 8.97 -26.77 -6.83
N PHE A 173 9.14 -26.44 -8.10
CA PHE A 173 8.08 -26.49 -9.11
C PHE A 173 8.27 -27.71 -10.01
N LEU A 174 7.25 -28.55 -10.14
CA LEU A 174 7.20 -29.72 -11.01
C LEU A 174 6.23 -29.43 -12.17
N GLY A 175 6.76 -28.99 -13.31
CA GLY A 175 5.98 -28.74 -14.53
C GLY A 175 4.93 -27.65 -14.38
N THR A 176 5.24 -26.55 -13.70
CA THR A 176 4.30 -25.43 -13.52
C THR A 176 4.31 -24.51 -14.74
N PRO A 177 3.17 -24.18 -15.36
CA PRO A 177 3.11 -23.33 -16.56
C PRO A 177 3.22 -21.84 -16.21
N HIS A 178 4.41 -21.39 -15.81
CA HIS A 178 4.68 -20.01 -15.39
C HIS A 178 4.40 -18.96 -16.48
N HIS A 179 4.56 -19.32 -17.75
CA HIS A 179 4.29 -18.43 -18.88
C HIS A 179 3.08 -18.87 -19.71
N GLY A 180 2.19 -19.67 -19.12
CA GLY A 180 1.02 -20.25 -19.80
C GLY A 180 1.40 -21.30 -20.86
N LEU A 181 0.39 -21.98 -21.39
CA LEU A 181 0.55 -23.07 -22.36
C LEU A 181 0.57 -22.49 -23.79
N ARG A 182 1.71 -22.54 -24.50
CA ARG A 182 1.85 -21.96 -25.86
C ARG A 182 0.92 -22.63 -26.88
N GLU A 183 0.27 -21.83 -27.72
CA GLU A 183 -0.41 -22.29 -28.95
C GLU A 183 0.62 -22.58 -30.07
N SER A 184 1.15 -23.80 -30.13
CA SER A 184 1.86 -24.23 -31.34
C SER A 184 0.85 -24.73 -32.37
N SER A 185 0.49 -23.85 -33.32
CA SER A 185 -0.03 -24.15 -34.68
C SER A 185 -1.06 -25.28 -34.81
N GLY A 186 -2.35 -24.90 -34.93
CA GLY A 186 -3.43 -25.73 -35.49
C GLY A 186 -4.11 -26.69 -34.50
N LEU A 187 -5.15 -26.20 -33.82
CA LEU A 187 -5.94 -26.88 -32.77
C LEU A 187 -5.13 -27.26 -31.53
N SER A 188 -5.13 -26.33 -30.56
CA SER A 188 -4.51 -26.49 -29.24
C SER A 188 -4.94 -27.80 -28.56
N THR A 189 -4.01 -28.36 -27.77
CA THR A 189 -4.22 -29.47 -26.84
C THR A 189 -5.49 -29.29 -25.99
N GLN A 190 -5.79 -28.04 -25.61
CA GLN A 190 -7.04 -27.63 -24.97
C GLN A 190 -8.25 -27.81 -25.89
N SER A 191 -8.20 -27.40 -27.15
CA SER A 191 -9.29 -27.62 -28.12
C SER A 191 -9.60 -29.11 -28.30
N LYS A 192 -8.60 -30.00 -28.25
CA LYS A 192 -8.81 -31.46 -28.39
C LYS A 192 -9.41 -32.09 -27.12
N VAL A 193 -8.93 -31.69 -25.93
CA VAL A 193 -9.52 -32.13 -24.65
C VAL A 193 -10.92 -31.54 -24.45
N TYR A 194 -11.09 -30.26 -24.77
CA TYR A 194 -12.36 -29.53 -24.75
C TYR A 194 -13.37 -30.11 -25.75
N GLN A 195 -12.95 -30.40 -27.00
CA GLN A 195 -13.81 -31.08 -27.97
C GLN A 195 -14.12 -32.53 -27.60
N ALA A 196 -13.21 -33.26 -26.95
CA ALA A 196 -13.49 -34.60 -26.46
C ALA A 196 -14.52 -34.61 -25.31
N ILE A 197 -14.46 -33.61 -24.42
CA ILE A 197 -15.43 -33.43 -23.31
C ILE A 197 -16.78 -32.92 -23.84
N LEU A 198 -16.79 -31.99 -24.80
CA LEU A 198 -18.00 -31.56 -25.51
C LEU A 198 -18.65 -32.70 -26.31
N ALA A 199 -17.84 -33.54 -26.96
CA ALA A 199 -18.31 -34.74 -27.67
C ALA A 199 -18.88 -35.81 -26.73
N SER A 200 -18.51 -35.79 -25.45
CA SER A 200 -19.06 -36.68 -24.41
C SER A 200 -20.23 -36.06 -23.62
N LYS A 201 -20.74 -34.89 -24.04
CA LYS A 201 -21.92 -34.19 -23.46
C LYS A 201 -21.80 -33.82 -21.97
N LEU A 202 -20.58 -33.72 -21.42
CA LEU A 202 -20.36 -33.35 -20.02
C LEU A 202 -20.35 -31.81 -19.84
N SER A 203 -20.83 -31.31 -18.70
CA SER A 203 -20.75 -29.89 -18.33
C SER A 203 -19.30 -29.47 -18.03
N ILE A 204 -18.88 -28.29 -18.51
CA ILE A 204 -17.53 -27.73 -18.33
C ILE A 204 -17.63 -26.38 -17.60
N GLN A 205 -16.72 -26.12 -16.65
CA GLN A 205 -16.57 -24.80 -16.00
C GLN A 205 -15.21 -24.17 -16.36
N ASP A 206 -15.26 -22.95 -16.91
CA ASP A 206 -14.18 -22.36 -17.74
C ASP A 206 -13.02 -21.67 -16.98
N ASN A 207 -13.11 -21.47 -15.66
CA ASN A 207 -12.28 -20.47 -14.97
C ASN A 207 -10.81 -20.85 -14.78
N ALA A 208 -10.51 -22.08 -14.35
CA ALA A 208 -9.13 -22.49 -14.04
C ALA A 208 -8.27 -22.78 -15.28
N LEU A 209 -8.89 -23.25 -16.37
CA LEU A 209 -8.21 -23.48 -17.65
C LEU A 209 -7.94 -22.18 -18.41
N LYS A 210 -8.87 -21.22 -18.36
CA LYS A 210 -8.64 -19.87 -18.90
C LYS A 210 -7.44 -19.22 -18.21
N THR A 211 -7.26 -19.39 -16.90
CA THR A 211 -6.10 -18.87 -16.15
C THR A 211 -4.76 -19.42 -16.65
N MET A 212 -4.70 -20.60 -17.28
CA MET A 212 -3.44 -21.17 -17.79
C MET A 212 -3.16 -20.87 -19.28
N ALA A 213 -4.04 -20.13 -19.95
CA ALA A 213 -3.84 -19.72 -21.35
C ALA A 213 -2.65 -18.76 -21.49
N HIS A 214 -1.89 -18.89 -22.59
CA HIS A 214 -0.68 -18.09 -22.84
C HIS A 214 -0.94 -16.58 -22.86
N ASP A 215 -2.11 -16.17 -23.39
CA ASP A 215 -2.51 -14.77 -23.54
C ASP A 215 -3.35 -14.28 -22.35
N ASN A 216 -3.24 -14.92 -21.19
CA ASN A 216 -3.98 -14.50 -20.00
C ASN A 216 -3.19 -13.46 -19.19
N ASP A 217 -3.65 -12.20 -19.25
CA ASP A 217 -3.06 -11.09 -18.49
C ASP A 217 -3.09 -11.33 -16.97
N LEU A 218 -4.08 -12.05 -16.42
CA LEU A 218 -4.12 -12.39 -14.99
C LEU A 218 -3.00 -13.35 -14.60
N LEU A 219 -2.66 -14.31 -15.44
CA LEU A 219 -1.53 -15.22 -15.21
C LEU A 219 -0.22 -14.46 -15.25
N ARG A 220 -0.04 -13.66 -16.31
CA ARG A 220 1.17 -12.84 -16.49
C ARG A 220 1.36 -11.88 -15.32
N ASN A 221 0.32 -11.17 -14.91
CA ASN A 221 0.35 -10.26 -13.77
C ASN A 221 0.64 -10.98 -12.45
N SER A 222 0.10 -12.18 -12.25
CA SER A 222 0.35 -12.99 -11.04
C SER A 222 1.81 -13.43 -10.96
N VAL A 223 2.37 -13.94 -12.05
CA VAL A 223 3.75 -14.44 -12.12
C VAL A 223 4.76 -13.30 -12.10
N ASP A 224 4.47 -12.17 -12.77
CA ASP A 224 5.29 -10.96 -12.73
C ASP A 224 5.26 -10.30 -11.35
N GLY A 225 4.12 -10.31 -10.66
CA GLY A 225 3.99 -9.87 -9.28
C GLY A 225 4.84 -10.71 -8.33
N PHE A 226 4.75 -12.04 -8.44
CA PHE A 226 5.57 -12.99 -7.70
C PHE A 226 7.08 -12.77 -7.96
N THR A 227 7.49 -12.65 -9.23
CA THR A 227 8.90 -12.49 -9.61
C THR A 227 9.48 -11.15 -9.15
N ARG A 228 8.72 -10.06 -9.29
CA ARG A 228 9.12 -8.75 -8.75
C ARG A 228 9.31 -8.79 -7.24
N MET A 229 8.40 -9.46 -6.53
CA MET A 229 8.49 -9.59 -5.07
C MET A 229 9.69 -10.44 -4.62
N LEU A 230 10.04 -11.51 -5.33
CA LEU A 230 11.25 -12.29 -5.01
C LEU A 230 12.55 -11.47 -5.11
N SER A 231 12.55 -10.41 -5.93
CA SER A 231 13.68 -9.50 -6.05
C SER A 231 13.81 -8.56 -4.84
N THR A 232 12.72 -8.29 -4.13
CA THR A 232 12.67 -7.37 -2.98
C THR A 232 12.85 -8.08 -1.64
N VAL A 233 12.45 -9.36 -1.51
CA VAL A 233 12.60 -10.14 -0.27
C VAL A 233 14.05 -10.61 -0.06
N LYS A 234 14.60 -10.36 1.14
CA LYS A 234 15.92 -10.85 1.57
C LYS A 234 15.84 -11.44 3.00
N PRO A 235 16.31 -12.67 3.24
CA PRO A 235 16.77 -13.64 2.23
C PRO A 235 15.62 -14.11 1.34
N SER A 236 15.86 -14.20 0.02
CA SER A 236 14.86 -14.70 -0.94
C SER A 236 14.78 -16.23 -0.82
N PRO A 237 13.58 -16.85 -0.89
CA PRO A 237 13.45 -18.30 -0.92
C PRO A 237 14.18 -18.88 -2.12
N ARG A 238 14.78 -20.05 -1.95
CA ARG A 238 15.44 -20.72 -3.06
C ARG A 238 14.42 -21.39 -3.97
N ILE A 239 14.48 -21.09 -5.26
CA ILE A 239 13.53 -21.59 -6.25
C ILE A 239 14.23 -22.53 -7.22
N PHE A 240 13.58 -23.68 -7.47
CA PHE A 240 14.02 -24.65 -8.45
C PHE A 240 12.84 -25.14 -9.31
N CYS A 241 13.02 -25.13 -10.63
CA CYS A 241 11.97 -25.53 -11.58
C CYS A 241 12.35 -26.80 -12.36
N PHE A 242 11.50 -27.82 -12.33
CA PHE A 242 11.60 -29.00 -13.18
C PHE A 242 10.60 -28.94 -14.33
N TYR A 243 11.02 -29.34 -15.54
CA TYR A 243 10.16 -29.39 -16.74
C TYR A 243 10.26 -30.76 -17.43
N GLU A 244 9.24 -31.13 -18.19
CA GLU A 244 9.16 -32.43 -18.89
C GLU A 244 10.00 -32.43 -20.18
N SER A 245 10.61 -33.59 -20.49
CA SER A 245 11.30 -33.82 -21.78
C SER A 245 10.73 -35.00 -22.58
N LYS A 246 9.64 -35.64 -22.13
CA LYS A 246 8.81 -36.54 -22.94
C LYS A 246 7.43 -35.93 -23.20
N ALA A 247 7.01 -35.94 -24.46
CA ALA A 247 5.68 -35.49 -24.85
C ALA A 247 4.58 -36.43 -24.26
N THR A 248 3.51 -35.82 -23.78
CA THR A 248 2.40 -36.50 -23.12
C THR A 248 1.41 -37.05 -24.15
N ARG A 249 1.04 -38.33 -24.04
CA ARG A 249 -0.05 -38.93 -24.85
C ARG A 249 -1.40 -38.74 -24.16
N LEU A 250 -2.29 -37.98 -24.78
CA LEU A 250 -3.62 -37.65 -24.25
C LEU A 250 -4.71 -38.67 -24.61
N ASP A 251 -4.33 -39.76 -25.27
CA ASP A 251 -5.20 -40.83 -25.76
C ASP A 251 -6.10 -41.43 -24.65
N ALA A 252 -5.64 -41.38 -23.40
CA ALA A 252 -6.38 -41.89 -22.23
C ALA A 252 -7.48 -40.94 -21.71
N ILE A 253 -7.42 -39.64 -22.02
CA ILE A 253 -8.35 -38.61 -21.53
C ILE A 253 -9.40 -38.28 -22.61
N ALA A 254 -8.97 -38.19 -23.88
CA ALA A 254 -9.80 -37.68 -24.97
C ALA A 254 -10.47 -38.79 -25.82
N GLY A 255 -10.16 -40.07 -25.59
CA GLY A 255 -10.73 -41.19 -26.36
C GLY A 255 -10.43 -41.16 -27.87
N SER A 256 -9.52 -40.27 -28.32
CA SER A 256 -9.13 -40.08 -29.72
C SER A 256 -7.62 -40.28 -29.87
N LYS A 257 -7.18 -40.85 -30.99
CA LYS A 257 -5.76 -41.05 -31.32
C LYS A 257 -5.13 -39.68 -31.60
N THR A 258 -4.51 -39.07 -30.60
CA THR A 258 -3.85 -37.76 -30.72
C THR A 258 -2.33 -37.93 -30.71
N ALA A 259 -1.61 -37.12 -31.49
CA ALA A 259 -0.15 -37.13 -31.44
C ALA A 259 0.34 -36.68 -30.05
N PRO A 260 1.40 -37.29 -29.49
CA PRO A 260 1.96 -36.86 -28.21
C PRO A 260 2.41 -35.38 -28.28
N GLU A 261 2.00 -34.55 -27.34
CA GLU A 261 2.36 -33.12 -27.26
C GLU A 261 2.96 -32.78 -25.88
N PHE A 262 3.85 -31.78 -25.83
CA PHE A 262 4.35 -31.24 -24.56
C PHE A 262 3.30 -30.33 -23.93
N VAL A 263 2.92 -30.62 -22.69
CA VAL A 263 2.00 -29.79 -21.89
C VAL A 263 2.74 -28.57 -21.36
N VAL A 264 3.90 -28.74 -20.72
CA VAL A 264 4.74 -27.66 -20.18
C VAL A 264 6.19 -27.86 -20.62
N ASN A 265 6.54 -27.26 -21.76
CA ASN A 265 7.92 -27.25 -22.25
C ASN A 265 8.84 -26.35 -21.38
N GLN A 266 10.16 -26.39 -21.62
CA GLN A 266 11.15 -25.59 -20.89
C GLN A 266 10.80 -24.09 -20.81
N THR A 267 10.27 -23.50 -21.89
CA THR A 267 9.92 -22.07 -21.91
C THR A 267 8.73 -21.72 -21.03
N SER A 268 7.78 -22.64 -20.81
CA SER A 268 6.65 -22.44 -19.91
C SER A 268 6.97 -22.89 -18.48
N GLY A 269 7.83 -23.90 -18.33
CA GLY A 269 8.16 -24.56 -17.06
C GLY A 269 9.29 -23.95 -16.26
N THR A 270 9.83 -22.79 -16.65
CA THR A 270 10.97 -22.16 -15.97
C THR A 270 10.71 -20.70 -15.63
N LEU A 271 11.37 -20.20 -14.57
CA LEU A 271 11.33 -18.80 -14.16
C LEU A 271 12.69 -18.15 -14.41
N ASN A 272 12.69 -16.96 -15.03
CA ASN A 272 13.91 -16.21 -15.32
C ASN A 272 14.69 -15.90 -14.03
N GLY A 273 16.00 -16.16 -14.03
CA GLY A 273 16.88 -15.91 -12.89
C GLY A 273 16.94 -17.05 -11.85
N HIS A 274 16.22 -18.15 -12.05
CA HIS A 274 16.21 -19.30 -11.15
C HIS A 274 16.73 -20.58 -11.82
N GLN A 275 17.23 -21.53 -11.02
CA GLN A 275 17.79 -22.79 -11.53
C GLN A 275 16.67 -23.71 -12.02
N SER A 276 16.96 -24.50 -13.05
CA SER A 276 16.01 -25.47 -13.59
C SER A 276 16.71 -26.72 -14.13
N GLN A 277 15.97 -27.83 -14.20
CA GLN A 277 16.44 -29.08 -14.75
C GLN A 277 15.31 -29.85 -15.45
N GLU A 278 15.62 -30.54 -16.54
CA GLU A 278 14.67 -31.46 -17.18
C GLU A 278 14.49 -32.77 -16.40
N LEU A 279 13.29 -33.35 -16.49
CA LEU A 279 13.01 -34.74 -16.13
C LEU A 279 12.53 -35.48 -17.38
N SER A 280 13.16 -36.62 -17.68
CA SER A 280 12.80 -37.51 -18.80
C SER A 280 11.50 -38.30 -18.56
N LEU A 281 10.47 -37.60 -18.09
CA LEU A 281 9.12 -38.05 -17.77
C LEU A 281 8.12 -37.19 -18.55
N ASP A 282 6.88 -37.69 -18.66
CA ASP A 282 5.75 -36.90 -19.11
C ASP A 282 5.16 -36.07 -17.95
N HIS A 283 4.33 -35.08 -18.29
CA HIS A 283 3.73 -34.15 -17.35
C HIS A 283 2.95 -34.82 -16.20
N PHE A 284 2.33 -35.97 -16.47
CA PHE A 284 1.49 -36.69 -15.49
C PHE A 284 2.29 -37.66 -14.59
N SER A 285 3.57 -37.90 -14.93
CA SER A 285 4.46 -38.82 -14.22
C SER A 285 5.56 -38.10 -13.45
N MET A 286 5.81 -36.81 -13.72
CA MET A 286 6.92 -36.06 -13.12
C MET A 286 6.83 -35.80 -11.60
N ASN A 287 5.70 -36.17 -10.98
CA ASN A 287 5.45 -36.12 -9.54
C ASN A 287 5.25 -37.50 -8.90
N LYS A 288 5.49 -38.59 -9.65
CA LYS A 288 5.25 -39.98 -9.25
C LYS A 288 6.50 -40.82 -9.45
N PHE A 289 7.14 -41.22 -8.36
CA PHE A 289 8.43 -41.91 -8.39
C PHE A 289 8.34 -43.33 -7.87
N GLU A 290 9.07 -44.24 -8.52
CA GLU A 290 8.95 -45.67 -8.24
C GLU A 290 9.42 -46.06 -6.83
N ASP A 291 10.60 -45.57 -6.44
CA ASP A 291 11.26 -45.81 -5.16
C ASP A 291 12.44 -44.83 -4.92
N SER A 292 13.23 -45.05 -3.86
CA SER A 292 14.39 -44.21 -3.52
C SER A 292 15.57 -44.29 -4.50
N GLN A 293 15.56 -45.28 -5.40
CA GLN A 293 16.57 -45.49 -6.43
C GLN A 293 16.19 -44.86 -7.77
N ASP A 294 14.93 -44.47 -7.96
CA ASP A 294 14.45 -43.72 -9.12
C ASP A 294 15.33 -42.48 -9.36
N SER A 295 15.88 -42.37 -10.56
CA SER A 295 16.83 -41.30 -10.92
C SER A 295 16.17 -39.92 -10.92
N HIS A 296 14.87 -39.83 -11.24
CA HIS A 296 14.11 -38.59 -11.20
C HIS A 296 13.80 -38.17 -9.76
N TYR A 297 13.44 -39.14 -8.90
CA TYR A 297 13.29 -38.88 -7.47
C TYR A 297 14.59 -38.35 -6.86
N ARG A 298 15.73 -38.98 -7.17
CA ARG A 298 17.03 -38.52 -6.66
C ARG A 298 17.35 -37.08 -7.06
N ASN A 299 16.93 -36.64 -8.24
CA ASN A 299 17.12 -35.25 -8.68
C ASN A 299 16.23 -34.28 -7.89
N VAL A 300 14.94 -34.60 -7.73
CA VAL A 300 14.01 -33.78 -6.93
C VAL A 300 14.44 -33.74 -5.47
N LYS A 301 14.78 -34.90 -4.88
CA LYS A 301 15.31 -35.02 -3.52
C LYS A 301 16.56 -34.15 -3.32
N ARG A 302 17.51 -34.20 -4.25
CA ARG A 302 18.78 -33.46 -4.13
C ARG A 302 18.53 -31.97 -3.92
N GLU A 303 17.61 -31.38 -4.67
CA GLU A 303 17.32 -29.95 -4.56
C GLU A 303 16.56 -29.61 -3.27
N ILE A 304 15.64 -30.48 -2.83
CA ILE A 304 14.98 -30.32 -1.52
C ILE A 304 16.02 -30.31 -0.39
N ILE A 305 16.93 -31.30 -0.37
CA ILE A 305 17.99 -31.39 0.66
C ILE A 305 18.97 -30.22 0.57
N ARG A 306 19.28 -29.75 -0.63
CA ARG A 306 20.12 -28.57 -0.83
C ARG A 306 19.52 -27.32 -0.20
N ILE A 307 18.22 -27.09 -0.38
CA ILE A 307 17.51 -25.96 0.23
C ILE A 307 17.64 -26.01 1.76
N VAL A 308 17.45 -27.20 2.35
CA VAL A 308 17.59 -27.40 3.81
C VAL A 308 19.01 -27.13 4.30
N ASN A 309 20.02 -27.70 3.63
CA ASN A 309 21.42 -27.54 4.05
C ASN A 309 21.91 -26.10 3.95
N GLU A 310 21.57 -25.39 2.86
CA GLU A 310 21.95 -23.99 2.68
C GLU A 310 21.31 -23.07 3.74
N HIS A 311 20.09 -23.39 4.18
CA HIS A 311 19.45 -22.69 5.29
C HIS A 311 20.17 -22.97 6.62
N ALA A 312 20.47 -24.23 6.93
CA ALA A 312 21.20 -24.62 8.14
C ALA A 312 22.60 -23.97 8.23
N HIS A 313 23.30 -23.82 7.11
CA HIS A 313 24.60 -23.15 7.06
C HIS A 313 24.54 -21.63 7.27
N ARG A 314 23.41 -20.98 6.94
CA ARG A 314 23.20 -19.55 7.23
C ARG A 314 22.99 -19.30 8.72
N ASP A 315 22.39 -20.25 9.43
CA ASP A 315 22.10 -20.15 10.87
C ASP A 315 23.20 -20.74 11.78
N GLY A 316 24.16 -21.49 11.21
CA GLY A 316 25.22 -22.20 11.94
C GLY A 316 26.48 -21.37 12.31
N GLY A 317 26.51 -20.07 12.05
CA GLY A 317 27.59 -19.17 12.45
C GLY A 317 27.24 -18.38 13.72
N GLU A 318 27.93 -18.70 14.83
CA GLU A 318 27.84 -18.11 16.19
C GLU A 318 26.74 -18.63 17.14
N LEU A 319 27.13 -19.65 17.91
CA LEU A 319 26.53 -20.04 19.19
C LEU A 319 26.77 -18.97 20.28
N THR A 320 25.75 -18.16 20.60
CA THR A 320 25.41 -17.78 22.00
C THR A 320 23.91 -17.44 22.09
N LYS A 321 23.07 -18.41 22.50
CA LYS A 321 21.64 -18.17 22.79
C LYS A 321 21.37 -18.28 24.29
N SER A 322 20.92 -17.17 24.87
CA SER A 322 19.79 -17.12 25.80
C SER A 322 18.89 -15.98 25.33
N PRO A 323 17.57 -16.08 25.53
CA PRO A 323 16.57 -15.72 24.51
C PRO A 323 16.29 -14.22 24.49
N SER A 324 16.21 -13.64 23.30
CA SER A 324 15.64 -12.30 23.10
C SER A 324 14.28 -12.43 22.40
N PRO A 325 13.21 -11.86 23.00
CA PRO A 325 11.86 -11.89 22.45
C PRO A 325 11.70 -10.77 21.42
N THR A 326 11.29 -11.10 20.20
CA THR A 326 10.72 -10.09 19.29
C THR A 326 9.54 -10.68 18.55
N HIS A 327 8.44 -10.83 19.28
CA HIS A 327 7.12 -10.57 18.73
C HIS A 327 7.04 -9.07 18.41
N HIS A 328 6.94 -8.70 17.15
CA HIS A 328 6.38 -7.40 16.79
C HIS A 328 5.12 -7.63 15.94
N HIS A 329 4.01 -7.33 16.59
CA HIS A 329 2.65 -7.33 16.09
C HIS A 329 2.52 -6.52 14.78
N ASN A 330 1.95 -7.11 13.72
CA ASN A 330 1.39 -6.30 12.63
C ASN A 330 0.04 -5.75 13.09
N ILE A 331 0.10 -4.48 13.46
CA ILE A 331 -1.01 -3.60 13.81
C ILE A 331 -1.53 -3.03 12.49
N PRO A 332 -2.82 -3.13 12.13
CA PRO A 332 -3.36 -2.20 11.16
C PRO A 332 -3.37 -0.80 11.80
N ARG A 333 -2.87 0.19 11.04
CA ARG A 333 -3.04 1.67 11.14
C ARG A 333 -1.82 2.47 11.58
N LEU A 334 -1.72 3.70 11.03
CA LEU A 334 -0.73 4.77 11.28
C LEU A 334 0.40 4.35 12.21
N GLY A 335 1.53 3.94 11.62
CA GLY A 335 2.72 3.63 12.39
C GLY A 335 3.02 4.80 13.33
N ALA A 336 3.15 4.50 14.63
CA ALA A 336 3.99 5.36 15.44
C ALA A 336 5.31 5.55 14.67
N PRO A 337 5.79 6.78 14.49
CA PRO A 337 6.92 7.03 13.59
C PRO A 337 8.23 6.37 14.04
N ILE A 338 8.24 5.76 15.22
CA ILE A 338 9.41 5.23 15.91
C ILE A 338 9.12 3.77 16.30
N ALA A 339 10.01 2.86 15.90
CA ALA A 339 9.94 1.43 16.26
C ALA A 339 10.12 1.19 17.77
N ILE A 340 9.69 0.02 18.27
CA ILE A 340 9.95 -0.38 19.66
C ILE A 340 11.46 -0.45 19.90
N GLU A 341 11.91 0.12 21.02
CA GLU A 341 13.30 0.04 21.45
C GLU A 341 13.63 -1.36 22.00
N ALA A 342 14.68 -1.99 21.48
CA ALA A 342 15.17 -3.28 21.98
C ALA A 342 15.61 -3.22 23.46
N ASN A 343 16.11 -2.05 23.91
CA ASN A 343 16.59 -1.82 25.27
C ASN A 343 15.67 -0.87 26.06
N PHE A 344 14.35 -0.96 25.85
CA PHE A 344 13.38 -0.10 26.53
C PHE A 344 13.54 -0.17 28.06
N ALA A 345 13.59 1.00 28.70
CA ALA A 345 13.65 1.13 30.15
C ALA A 345 12.25 0.96 30.76
N PRO A 346 11.99 -0.08 31.59
CA PRO A 346 10.64 -0.37 32.10
C PRO A 346 10.02 0.71 33.00
N ARG A 347 10.84 1.54 33.66
CA ARG A 347 10.44 2.68 34.52
C ARG A 347 9.37 2.36 35.57
N ASP A 348 9.74 1.69 36.67
CA ASP A 348 8.87 1.48 37.86
C ASP A 348 7.40 1.11 37.54
N GLY A 349 7.16 0.32 36.49
CA GLY A 349 5.82 -0.10 36.10
C GLY A 349 4.94 1.01 35.50
N ILE A 350 5.53 1.99 34.80
CA ILE A 350 4.80 3.10 34.18
C ILE A 350 3.72 2.62 33.18
N ILE A 351 3.99 1.54 32.45
CA ILE A 351 3.06 0.95 31.47
C ILE A 351 1.79 0.41 32.17
N PRO A 352 1.87 -0.48 33.18
CA PRO A 352 0.72 -0.87 34.01
C PRO A 352 -0.02 0.31 34.64
N ARG A 353 0.70 1.36 35.06
CA ARG A 353 0.08 2.57 35.64
C ARG A 353 -0.78 3.30 34.61
N ILE A 354 -0.32 3.44 33.37
CA ILE A 354 -1.08 4.07 32.28
C ILE A 354 -2.35 3.24 31.99
N ASP A 355 -2.23 1.91 31.87
CA ASP A 355 -3.38 1.02 31.66
C ASP A 355 -4.44 1.15 32.77
N GLY A 356 -4.00 1.18 34.03
CA GLY A 356 -4.87 1.37 35.19
C GLY A 356 -5.62 2.71 35.21
N LEU A 357 -5.05 3.75 34.59
CA LEU A 357 -5.71 5.05 34.43
C LEU A 357 -6.78 5.01 33.33
N PHE A 358 -6.48 4.38 32.20
CA PHE A 358 -7.42 4.26 31.06
C PHE A 358 -8.69 3.48 31.41
N LYS A 359 -8.59 2.51 32.34
CA LYS A 359 -9.76 1.81 32.93
C LYS A 359 -10.76 2.75 33.60
N LYS A 360 -10.35 3.96 34.00
CA LYS A 360 -11.20 4.92 34.74
C LYS A 360 -11.64 6.11 33.87
N LYS A 361 -10.78 6.59 32.98
CA LYS A 361 -11.06 7.73 32.09
C LYS A 361 -10.30 7.59 30.76
N PRO A 362 -10.84 8.12 29.67
CA PRO A 362 -10.23 8.01 28.35
C PRO A 362 -9.05 8.96 28.11
N TYR A 363 -8.57 9.73 29.09
CA TYR A 363 -7.51 10.72 28.86
C TYR A 363 -6.36 10.54 29.86
N VAL A 364 -5.14 10.44 29.34
CA VAL A 364 -3.88 10.40 30.10
C VAL A 364 -2.86 11.30 29.41
N ALA A 365 -2.12 12.11 30.17
CA ALA A 365 -1.06 12.97 29.65
C ALA A 365 0.28 12.62 30.31
N LEU A 366 1.31 12.39 29.49
CA LEU A 366 2.69 12.18 29.89
C LEU A 366 3.44 13.52 29.82
N TYR A 367 4.11 13.91 30.91
CA TYR A 367 4.91 15.14 30.95
C TYR A 367 6.31 14.93 31.50
N GLY A 368 7.26 15.80 31.13
CA GLY A 368 8.65 15.71 31.59
C GLY A 368 9.64 16.35 30.62
N SER A 369 10.88 16.50 31.05
CA SER A 369 11.96 17.14 30.28
C SER A 369 12.23 16.47 28.92
N SER A 370 12.88 17.21 28.02
CA SER A 370 13.34 16.68 26.73
C SER A 370 14.27 15.47 26.94
N GLY A 371 14.18 14.45 26.08
CA GLY A 371 15.05 13.27 26.15
C GLY A 371 14.71 12.23 27.23
N ASN A 372 13.74 12.45 28.12
CA ASN A 372 13.38 11.45 29.15
C ASN A 372 12.61 10.22 28.63
N GLY A 373 12.28 10.15 27.34
CA GLY A 373 11.62 8.99 26.72
C GLY A 373 10.08 9.00 26.78
N LYS A 374 9.43 10.17 26.86
CA LYS A 374 7.95 10.28 26.83
C LYS A 374 7.34 9.61 25.60
N THR A 375 7.88 9.92 24.42
CA THR A 375 7.47 9.35 23.14
C THR A 375 7.69 7.84 23.13
N HIS A 376 8.86 7.35 23.58
CA HIS A 376 9.15 5.92 23.68
C HIS A 376 8.23 5.18 24.69
N VAL A 377 7.86 5.80 25.82
CA VAL A 377 6.84 5.26 26.72
C VAL A 377 5.47 5.17 26.04
N ALA A 378 5.11 6.18 25.23
CA ALA A 378 3.85 6.16 24.48
C ALA A 378 3.86 5.10 23.37
N VAL A 379 4.97 4.92 22.65
CA VAL A 379 5.17 3.82 21.68
C VAL A 379 5.02 2.47 22.37
N GLN A 380 5.74 2.24 23.47
CA GLN A 380 5.67 0.99 24.23
C GLN A 380 4.24 0.70 24.71
N TYR A 381 3.56 1.73 25.24
CA TYR A 381 2.17 1.57 25.66
C TYR A 381 1.23 1.31 24.49
N ALA A 382 1.41 1.94 23.34
CA ALA A 382 0.57 1.72 22.16
C ALA A 382 0.65 0.28 21.64
N HIS A 383 1.85 -0.30 21.61
CA HIS A 383 2.03 -1.71 21.27
C HIS A 383 1.39 -2.65 22.31
N GLU A 384 1.61 -2.36 23.59
CA GLU A 384 1.00 -3.14 24.67
C GLU A 384 -0.54 -3.04 24.65
N TYR A 385 -1.09 -1.86 24.40
CA TYR A 385 -2.52 -1.63 24.24
C TYR A 385 -3.10 -2.47 23.10
N LYS A 386 -2.45 -2.48 21.93
CA LYS A 386 -2.89 -3.29 20.79
C LYS A 386 -2.80 -4.79 21.10
N ARG A 387 -1.74 -5.23 21.79
CA ARG A 387 -1.57 -6.62 22.25
C ARG A 387 -2.69 -7.05 23.20
N MET A 388 -3.06 -6.18 24.13
CA MET A 388 -4.13 -6.43 25.11
C MET A 388 -5.54 -6.29 24.52
N ASN A 389 -5.71 -5.53 23.44
CA ASN A 389 -7.00 -5.26 22.80
C ASN A 389 -6.95 -5.60 21.29
N PRO A 390 -6.96 -6.89 20.91
CA PRO A 390 -7.02 -7.29 19.50
C PRO A 390 -8.24 -6.68 18.79
N GLY A 391 -8.04 -6.10 17.60
CA GLY A 391 -9.09 -5.43 16.83
C GLY A 391 -9.31 -3.94 17.16
N HIS A 392 -8.74 -3.42 18.26
CA HIS A 392 -8.70 -1.97 18.50
C HIS A 392 -7.63 -1.31 17.65
N ASN A 393 -7.78 -0.02 17.40
CA ASN A 393 -6.94 0.70 16.46
C ASN A 393 -6.05 1.71 17.14
N VAL A 394 -4.86 1.96 16.59
CA VAL A 394 -3.92 2.95 17.14
C VAL A 394 -3.71 4.03 16.09
N TYR A 395 -3.88 5.27 16.52
CA TYR A 395 -3.70 6.46 15.69
C TYR A 395 -2.62 7.33 16.30
N TRP A 396 -1.55 7.58 15.55
CA TRP A 396 -0.49 8.48 15.95
C TRP A 396 -0.68 9.86 15.32
N ILE A 397 -0.69 10.90 16.14
CA ILE A 397 -0.93 12.29 15.73
C ILE A 397 0.25 13.14 16.18
N GLY A 398 0.99 13.68 15.21
CA GLY A 398 1.99 14.71 15.47
C GLY A 398 1.28 16.01 15.84
N ALA A 399 1.58 16.58 17.01
CA ALA A 399 0.86 17.73 17.56
C ALA A 399 1.82 18.84 18.04
N SER A 400 3.03 18.87 17.49
CA SER A 400 4.04 19.94 17.72
C SER A 400 3.69 21.26 17.04
N SER A 401 2.94 21.23 15.94
CA SER A 401 2.42 22.40 15.23
C SER A 401 1.01 22.14 14.68
N THR A 402 0.33 23.19 14.23
CA THR A 402 -0.98 23.09 13.58
C THR A 402 -0.90 22.25 12.30
N GLU A 403 0.18 22.40 11.53
CA GLU A 403 0.35 21.76 10.23
C GLU A 403 0.73 20.28 10.36
N GLU A 404 1.55 19.92 11.36
CA GLU A 404 1.78 18.50 11.67
C GLU A 404 0.50 17.80 12.13
N LEU A 405 -0.35 18.52 12.87
CA LEU A 405 -1.65 18.00 13.28
C LEU A 405 -2.57 17.86 12.07
N GLN A 406 -2.69 18.86 11.19
CA GLN A 406 -3.49 18.76 9.96
C GLN A 406 -3.03 17.61 9.07
N SER A 407 -1.71 17.51 8.81
CA SER A 407 -1.13 16.42 8.03
C SER A 407 -1.45 15.05 8.66
N SER A 408 -1.43 14.95 10.00
CA SER A 408 -1.82 13.72 10.71
C SER A 408 -3.29 13.36 10.49
N TYR A 409 -4.21 14.32 10.52
CA TYR A 409 -5.63 14.06 10.26
C TYR A 409 -5.93 13.75 8.79
N VAL A 410 -5.24 14.37 7.84
CA VAL A 410 -5.33 14.01 6.42
C VAL A 410 -4.91 12.57 6.21
N ARG A 411 -3.80 12.13 6.81
CA ARG A 411 -3.37 10.73 6.77
C ARG A 411 -4.38 9.78 7.42
N ILE A 412 -4.98 10.17 8.55
CA ILE A 412 -6.06 9.40 9.17
C ILE A 412 -7.26 9.29 8.22
N ALA A 413 -7.65 10.38 7.55
CA ALA A 413 -8.74 10.40 6.60
C ALA A 413 -8.47 9.46 5.42
N GLU A 414 -7.28 9.52 4.84
CA GLU A 414 -6.85 8.60 3.76
C GLU A 414 -6.95 7.14 4.19
N GLN A 415 -6.47 6.80 5.39
CA GLN A 415 -6.56 5.43 5.93
C GLN A 415 -7.99 4.98 6.23
N LEU A 416 -8.86 5.94 6.57
CA LEU A 416 -10.28 5.69 6.79
C LEU A 416 -11.09 5.75 5.48
N HIS A 417 -10.43 5.98 4.34
CA HIS A 417 -11.05 6.20 3.03
C HIS A 417 -12.11 7.31 3.06
N ILE A 418 -11.81 8.38 3.82
CA ILE A 418 -12.63 9.59 3.89
C ILE A 418 -12.12 10.54 2.81
N HIS A 419 -12.93 10.75 1.77
CA HIS A 419 -12.66 11.71 0.71
C HIS A 419 -13.46 12.99 0.96
N GLU A 420 -12.80 14.14 0.81
CA GLU A 420 -13.43 15.46 0.82
C GLU A 420 -12.89 16.25 -0.38
N ASP A 421 -13.73 17.10 -0.99
CA ASP A 421 -13.43 17.87 -2.21
C ASP A 421 -12.37 18.97 -2.06
N GLY A 422 -11.51 18.88 -1.03
CA GLY A 422 -10.35 19.74 -0.84
C GLY A 422 -10.65 21.19 -0.47
N ARG A 423 -11.91 21.53 -0.13
CA ARG A 423 -12.34 22.91 0.13
C ARG A 423 -12.12 23.36 1.58
N SER A 424 -12.07 22.46 2.58
CA SER A 424 -11.76 22.84 3.96
C SER A 424 -11.16 21.71 4.81
N SER A 425 -9.92 21.88 5.29
CA SER A 425 -9.29 20.94 6.23
C SER A 425 -10.07 20.75 7.54
N GLU A 426 -10.95 21.69 7.90
CA GLU A 426 -11.83 21.57 9.07
C GLU A 426 -12.85 20.46 8.90
N ARG A 427 -13.45 20.37 7.72
CA ARG A 427 -14.52 19.41 7.45
C ARG A 427 -13.95 17.99 7.43
N LEU A 428 -12.76 17.80 6.86
CA LEU A 428 -12.02 16.55 6.89
C LEU A 428 -11.78 16.09 8.33
N ILE A 429 -11.28 17.00 9.18
CA ILE A 429 -11.04 16.71 10.60
C ILE A 429 -12.35 16.32 11.30
N GLU A 430 -13.44 17.03 11.05
CA GLU A 430 -14.75 16.69 11.61
C GLU A 430 -15.23 15.31 11.17
N LEU A 431 -15.08 14.94 9.90
CA LEU A 431 -15.45 13.63 9.36
C LEU A 431 -14.62 12.52 10.00
N VAL A 432 -13.31 12.72 10.14
CA VAL A 432 -12.42 11.81 10.86
C VAL A 432 -12.90 11.62 12.30
N ILE A 433 -13.14 12.69 13.03
CA ILE A 433 -13.61 12.63 14.42
C ILE A 433 -14.94 11.85 14.52
N GLN A 434 -15.88 12.09 13.59
CA GLN A 434 -17.15 11.37 13.56
C GLN A 434 -16.97 9.88 13.30
N ARG A 435 -16.05 9.50 12.40
CA ARG A 435 -15.74 8.11 12.09
C ARG A 435 -15.07 7.39 13.27
N LEU A 436 -14.14 8.06 13.94
CA LEU A 436 -13.43 7.54 15.11
C LEU A 436 -14.34 7.33 16.32
N LYS A 437 -15.44 8.10 16.45
CA LYS A 437 -16.42 7.90 17.53
C LYS A 437 -17.09 6.51 17.51
N ARG A 438 -17.07 5.81 16.38
CA ARG A 438 -17.80 4.55 16.14
C ARG A 438 -16.93 3.30 16.27
N GLU A 439 -15.63 3.47 16.53
CA GLU A 439 -14.69 2.36 16.61
C GLU A 439 -13.76 2.48 17.82
N PRO A 440 -13.47 1.38 18.51
CA PRO A 440 -12.58 1.39 19.64
C PRO A 440 -11.13 1.64 19.20
N SER A 441 -10.49 2.66 19.79
CA SER A 441 -9.14 3.05 19.40
C SER A 441 -8.36 3.76 20.51
N LEU A 442 -7.05 3.81 20.35
CA LEU A 442 -6.10 4.63 21.09
C LEU A 442 -5.58 5.73 20.14
N MET A 443 -5.75 6.99 20.52
CA MET A 443 -5.13 8.13 19.86
C MET A 443 -3.93 8.61 20.69
N VAL A 444 -2.77 8.75 20.06
CA VAL A 444 -1.56 9.26 20.69
C VAL A 444 -1.22 10.62 20.08
N PHE A 445 -1.37 11.69 20.86
CA PHE A 445 -0.95 13.04 20.48
C PHE A 445 0.46 13.29 21.00
N ASP A 446 1.44 13.32 20.11
CA ASP A 446 2.84 13.46 20.47
C ASP A 446 3.34 14.90 20.24
N GLY A 447 4.11 15.42 21.20
CA GLY A 447 4.88 16.65 21.01
C GLY A 447 4.18 17.97 21.31
N ILE A 448 3.07 18.00 22.08
CA ILE A 448 2.36 19.25 22.41
C ILE A 448 3.25 20.19 23.24
N ASN A 449 3.47 21.42 22.75
CA ASN A 449 4.37 22.41 23.35
C ASN A 449 3.64 23.66 23.89
N ASN A 450 4.29 24.37 24.82
CA ASN A 450 3.72 25.53 25.55
C ASN A 450 3.40 26.77 24.69
N GLY A 451 3.95 26.87 23.48
CA GLY A 451 3.71 27.98 22.55
C GLY A 451 2.42 27.84 21.73
N SER A 452 1.80 26.67 21.77
CA SER A 452 0.50 26.40 21.15
C SER A 452 -0.56 26.79 22.19
N PRO A 453 -1.29 27.90 22.01
CA PRO A 453 -2.26 28.29 23.01
C PRO A 453 -3.35 27.21 22.98
N LEU A 454 -3.52 26.47 24.06
CA LEU A 454 -4.53 25.41 24.16
C LEU A 454 -5.97 25.95 24.11
N SER A 455 -6.12 27.27 24.06
CA SER A 455 -7.34 28.03 23.76
C SER A 455 -7.35 28.72 22.39
N SER A 456 -6.22 28.76 21.66
CA SER A 456 -6.10 29.32 20.32
C SER A 456 -5.04 28.57 19.51
N ILE A 457 -5.18 27.24 19.42
CA ILE A 457 -4.76 26.58 18.19
C ILE A 457 -5.81 27.02 17.18
N ASP A 458 -5.59 28.19 16.59
CA ASP A 458 -6.41 28.73 15.51
C ASP A 458 -6.19 27.84 14.30
N PHE A 459 -6.84 26.68 14.30
CA PHE A 459 -6.98 25.83 13.11
C PHE A 459 -7.66 26.63 12.00
N THR A 460 -8.64 27.43 12.41
CA THR A 460 -9.55 28.28 11.63
C THR A 460 -10.41 29.11 12.61
N SER A 461 -9.87 30.20 13.15
CA SER A 461 -10.58 31.20 13.96
C SER A 461 -11.50 30.79 15.15
N THR A 462 -11.75 29.51 15.53
CA THR A 462 -12.80 29.22 16.56
C THR A 462 -12.74 27.94 17.45
N LYS A 463 -11.83 26.94 17.37
CA LYS A 463 -11.97 25.68 18.17
C LYS A 463 -10.71 25.17 18.94
N PRO A 464 -10.80 24.82 20.24
CA PRO A 464 -9.71 24.23 21.04
C PRO A 464 -9.43 22.74 20.77
N LEU A 465 -8.23 22.22 21.11
CA LEU A 465 -7.82 20.81 20.92
C LEU A 465 -8.82 19.78 21.48
N VAL A 466 -9.51 20.12 22.57
CA VAL A 466 -10.55 19.27 23.18
C VAL A 466 -11.69 18.94 22.21
N ASP A 467 -11.91 19.81 21.22
CA ASP A 467 -12.92 19.60 20.18
C ASP A 467 -12.39 18.80 18.98
N LEU A 468 -11.08 18.61 18.89
CA LEU A 468 -10.43 17.74 17.91
C LEU A 468 -10.40 16.27 18.35
N VAL A 469 -10.69 15.98 19.61
CA VAL A 469 -10.73 14.60 20.11
C VAL A 469 -12.16 14.05 20.08
N PRO A 470 -12.36 12.79 19.63
CA PRO A 470 -13.63 12.08 19.77
C PRO A 470 -14.11 12.02 21.23
N LYS A 471 -15.18 12.76 21.57
CA LYS A 471 -15.83 12.71 22.89
C LYS A 471 -16.65 11.42 23.06
N THR A 472 -15.98 10.28 23.25
CA THR A 472 -16.58 8.94 23.43
C THR A 472 -15.76 8.10 24.41
N SER A 473 -16.38 7.10 25.04
CA SER A 473 -15.67 6.12 25.88
C SER A 473 -14.97 5.03 25.08
N GLN A 474 -15.21 4.93 23.77
CA GLN A 474 -14.56 3.97 22.88
C GLN A 474 -13.14 4.38 22.51
N VAL A 475 -12.81 5.67 22.64
CA VAL A 475 -11.51 6.22 22.26
C VAL A 475 -10.73 6.59 23.50
N SER A 476 -9.57 5.97 23.68
CA SER A 476 -8.56 6.37 24.66
C SER A 476 -7.58 7.35 24.03
N VAL A 477 -7.17 8.38 24.76
CA VAL A 477 -6.27 9.43 24.30
C VAL A 477 -5.08 9.53 25.24
N LEU A 478 -3.91 9.25 24.69
CA LEU A 478 -2.61 9.45 25.33
C LEU A 478 -1.96 10.69 24.73
N ILE A 479 -1.44 11.57 25.58
CA ILE A 479 -0.84 12.83 25.13
C ILE A 479 0.58 12.93 25.68
N THR A 480 1.54 13.44 24.90
CA THR A 480 2.87 13.79 25.41
C THR A 480 3.09 15.30 25.35
N THR A 481 3.72 15.85 26.39
CA THR A 481 4.09 17.26 26.44
C THR A 481 5.35 17.45 27.29
N ARG A 482 6.06 18.56 27.08
CA ARG A 482 7.17 18.95 28.00
C ARG A 482 6.67 19.67 29.25
N SER A 483 5.41 20.11 29.26
CA SER A 483 4.90 21.02 30.26
C SER A 483 3.90 20.38 31.20
N LYS A 484 4.20 20.46 32.50
CA LYS A 484 3.30 20.03 33.56
C LYS A 484 1.98 20.81 33.56
N ALA A 485 2.03 22.11 33.26
CA ALA A 485 0.84 22.96 33.22
C ALA A 485 -0.10 22.54 32.08
N VAL A 486 0.45 22.31 30.89
CA VAL A 486 -0.30 21.82 29.72
C VAL A 486 -0.88 20.44 29.98
N ALA A 487 -0.09 19.51 30.52
CA ALA A 487 -0.57 18.17 30.85
C ALA A 487 -1.77 18.20 31.80
N ARG A 488 -1.72 19.04 32.84
CA ARG A 488 -2.82 19.25 33.79
C ARG A 488 -4.08 19.79 33.10
N GLN A 489 -3.93 20.80 32.26
CA GLN A 489 -5.05 21.38 31.52
C GLN A 489 -5.74 20.36 30.61
N LEU A 490 -4.95 19.55 29.88
CA LEU A 490 -5.43 18.53 28.94
C LEU A 490 -6.21 17.40 29.62
N VAL A 491 -5.90 17.09 30.89
CA VAL A 491 -6.65 16.10 31.70
C VAL A 491 -7.70 16.74 32.62
N SER A 492 -8.16 17.95 32.27
CA SER A 492 -9.17 18.71 33.02
C SER A 492 -8.79 18.94 34.50
N ASN A 493 -7.52 19.29 34.75
CA ASN A 493 -6.92 19.53 36.06
C ASN A 493 -7.00 18.35 37.04
N ARG A 494 -7.11 17.13 36.53
CA ARG A 494 -7.06 15.91 37.35
C ARG A 494 -5.64 15.37 37.43
N ASP A 495 -4.87 15.88 38.38
CA ASP A 495 -3.44 15.59 38.56
C ASP A 495 -3.04 14.12 38.45
N LYS A 496 -3.88 13.18 38.90
CA LYS A 496 -3.59 11.74 38.82
C LYS A 496 -3.46 11.19 37.39
N TYR A 497 -4.01 11.88 36.39
CA TYR A 497 -3.93 11.52 34.96
C TYR A 497 -2.79 12.23 34.23
N ALA A 498 -2.10 13.16 34.89
CA ALA A 498 -0.86 13.75 34.42
C ALA A 498 0.31 12.93 35.01
N VAL A 499 0.93 12.08 34.20
CA VAL A 499 1.99 11.16 34.60
C VAL A 499 3.34 11.76 34.24
N GLU A 500 4.20 11.92 35.24
CA GLU A 500 5.56 12.40 35.03
C GLU A 500 6.47 11.29 34.50
N VAL A 501 7.22 11.59 33.43
CA VAL A 501 8.29 10.76 32.89
C VAL A 501 9.62 11.42 33.27
N GLY A 502 10.13 11.02 34.43
CA GLY A 502 11.36 11.54 35.02
C GLY A 502 12.64 10.88 34.48
N PRO A 503 13.81 11.25 35.05
CA PRO A 503 15.08 10.57 34.82
C PRO A 503 15.02 9.05 35.09
N VAL A 504 15.88 8.28 34.43
CA VAL A 504 16.00 6.82 34.63
C VAL A 504 16.56 6.49 36.01
N SER A 505 16.12 5.37 36.56
CA SER A 505 16.82 4.71 37.67
C SER A 505 18.20 4.19 37.21
N GLN A 506 19.04 3.75 38.13
CA GLN A 506 20.31 3.10 37.78
C GLN A 506 20.09 1.76 37.04
N GLU A 507 19.03 1.03 37.39
CA GLU A 507 18.68 -0.24 36.74
C GLU A 507 18.22 -0.01 35.30
N ASP A 508 17.34 0.99 35.10
CA ASP A 508 16.90 1.45 33.78
C ASP A 508 18.09 1.97 32.94
N ALA A 509 19.01 2.72 33.55
CA ALA A 509 20.24 3.16 32.88
C ALA A 509 21.10 1.98 32.43
N SER A 510 21.18 0.92 33.25
CA SER A 510 21.86 -0.33 32.89
C SER A 510 21.17 -1.03 31.73
N MET A 511 19.83 -1.05 31.69
CA MET A 511 19.06 -1.58 30.58
C MET A 511 19.37 -0.85 29.27
N ILE A 512 19.31 0.49 29.27
CA ILE A 512 19.61 1.29 28.06
C ILE A 512 21.03 1.05 27.57
N LEU A 513 22.02 1.14 28.46
CA LEU A 513 23.43 1.09 28.09
C LEU A 513 23.94 -0.32 27.74
N LEU A 514 23.40 -1.36 28.38
CA LEU A 514 23.95 -2.72 28.33
C LEU A 514 22.95 -3.78 27.86
N GLY A 515 21.68 -3.41 27.63
CA GLY A 515 20.58 -4.32 27.32
C GLY A 515 20.13 -5.19 28.50
N LYS A 516 20.77 -5.07 29.67
CA LYS A 516 20.45 -5.84 30.88
C LYS A 516 20.92 -5.14 32.15
N VAL A 517 20.28 -5.46 33.27
CA VAL A 517 20.77 -5.07 34.60
C VAL A 517 22.06 -5.83 34.91
N THR A 518 23.18 -5.12 35.05
CA THR A 518 24.48 -5.73 35.33
C THR A 518 24.71 -5.93 36.83
N ARG A 519 25.23 -7.11 37.21
CA ARG A 519 25.75 -7.38 38.56
C ARG A 519 27.27 -7.23 38.66
N ASP A 520 27.96 -7.11 37.53
CA ASP A 520 29.40 -6.90 37.49
C ASP A 520 29.77 -5.54 38.12
N PRO A 521 30.65 -5.49 39.14
CA PRO A 521 30.99 -4.25 39.85
C PRO A 521 31.59 -3.16 38.96
N SER A 522 32.40 -3.53 37.96
CA SER A 522 33.06 -2.57 37.08
C SER A 522 32.07 -1.89 36.14
N ARG A 523 31.15 -2.68 35.54
CA ARG A 523 30.07 -2.18 34.68
C ARG A 523 29.05 -1.40 35.47
N LYS A 524 28.73 -1.83 36.70
CA LYS A 524 27.81 -1.11 37.58
C LYS A 524 28.36 0.29 37.91
N LYS A 525 29.63 0.39 38.32
CA LYS A 525 30.29 1.67 38.57
C LYS A 525 30.29 2.59 37.35
N PHE A 526 30.50 2.03 36.15
CA PHE A 526 30.40 2.79 34.89
C PHE A 526 28.99 3.35 34.66
N VAL A 527 27.95 2.52 34.79
CA VAL A 527 26.54 2.93 34.64
C VAL A 527 26.19 4.03 35.66
N GLU A 528 26.58 3.85 36.92
CA GLU A 528 26.35 4.83 38.00
C GLU A 528 26.99 6.18 37.69
N GLN A 529 28.24 6.19 37.21
CA GLN A 529 28.97 7.40 36.88
C GLN A 529 28.36 8.13 35.67
N ILE A 530 28.09 7.42 34.58
CA ILE A 530 27.47 8.03 33.38
C ILE A 530 26.07 8.55 33.69
N SER A 531 25.24 7.74 34.37
CA SER A 531 23.89 8.15 34.74
C SER A 531 23.92 9.42 35.60
N LYS A 532 24.87 9.54 36.53
CA LYS A 532 25.09 10.75 37.31
C LYS A 532 25.50 11.95 36.46
N ILE A 533 26.45 11.78 35.53
CA ILE A 533 26.93 12.87 34.64
C ILE A 533 25.81 13.37 33.73
N LEU A 534 24.97 12.46 33.21
CA LEU A 534 23.89 12.76 32.28
C LEU A 534 22.53 12.97 32.98
N ASN A 535 22.52 13.10 34.31
CA ASN A 535 21.32 13.28 35.14
C ASN A 535 20.21 12.26 34.86
N GLY A 536 20.54 11.02 34.51
CA GLY A 536 19.59 9.98 34.15
C GLY A 536 18.71 10.32 32.94
N CYS A 537 19.16 11.19 32.02
CA CYS A 537 18.45 11.45 30.77
C CYS A 537 18.55 10.22 29.85
N ALA A 538 17.42 9.56 29.57
CA ALA A 538 17.37 8.35 28.74
C ALA A 538 17.99 8.58 27.36
N GLY A 539 17.59 9.64 26.66
CA GLY A 539 18.10 9.93 25.32
C GLY A 539 19.60 10.24 25.30
N SER A 540 20.14 10.90 26.32
CA SER A 540 21.59 11.10 26.43
C SER A 540 22.34 9.79 26.71
N LEU A 541 21.75 8.87 27.48
CA LEU A 541 22.30 7.54 27.68
C LEU A 541 22.25 6.70 26.39
N THR A 542 21.23 6.89 25.55
CA THR A 542 21.14 6.26 24.23
C THR A 542 22.27 6.71 23.31
N LEU A 543 22.66 8.00 23.32
CA LEU A 543 23.85 8.48 22.58
C LEU A 543 25.14 7.76 23.01
N VAL A 544 25.32 7.57 24.32
CA VAL A 544 26.45 6.80 24.87
C VAL A 544 26.42 5.35 24.38
N TYR A 545 25.25 4.71 24.41
CA TYR A 545 25.09 3.34 23.92
C TYR A 545 25.54 3.23 22.44
N PHE A 546 25.07 4.12 21.58
CA PHE A 546 25.45 4.12 20.17
C PHE A 546 26.93 4.42 19.94
N TYR A 547 27.53 5.30 20.74
CA TYR A 547 28.99 5.50 20.70
C TYR A 547 29.73 4.19 21.00
N LEU A 548 29.41 3.56 22.14
CA LEU A 548 30.10 2.34 22.58
C LEU A 548 29.89 1.17 21.62
N LYS A 549 28.72 1.10 20.98
CA LYS A 549 28.40 0.10 19.97
C LYS A 549 29.27 0.24 18.72
N ASN A 550 29.48 1.48 18.25
CA ASN A 550 30.15 1.76 16.98
C ASN A 550 31.66 2.02 17.10
N ALA A 551 32.18 2.38 18.28
CA ALA A 551 33.61 2.66 18.48
C ALA A 551 34.50 1.38 18.46
N GLY A 552 33.91 0.19 18.37
CA GLY A 552 34.63 -1.08 18.25
C GLY A 552 35.47 -1.43 19.49
N LYS A 553 36.53 -2.24 19.28
CA LYS A 553 37.46 -2.66 20.36
C LYS A 553 38.48 -1.59 20.73
N GLU A 554 38.61 -0.53 19.93
CA GLU A 554 39.65 0.50 20.05
C GLU A 554 39.36 1.51 21.17
N SER A 555 38.09 1.80 21.47
CA SER A 555 37.71 2.64 22.62
C SER A 555 37.25 1.81 23.82
N SER A 556 38.00 1.90 24.92
CA SER A 556 37.55 1.32 26.20
C SER A 556 36.48 2.19 26.86
N ARG A 557 35.61 1.60 27.69
CA ARG A 557 34.66 2.37 28.54
C ARG A 557 35.37 3.42 29.40
N LYS A 558 36.63 3.15 29.77
CA LYS A 558 37.47 4.08 30.52
C LYS A 558 37.85 5.30 29.67
N ASP A 559 38.27 5.09 28.43
CA ASP A 559 38.60 6.16 27.47
C ASP A 559 37.40 7.06 27.20
N TYR A 560 36.22 6.49 26.96
CA TYR A 560 34.99 7.27 26.80
C TYR A 560 34.70 8.12 28.04
N MET A 561 34.84 7.56 29.24
CA MET A 561 34.62 8.30 30.49
C MET A 561 35.60 9.45 30.67
N GLU A 562 36.88 9.24 30.32
CA GLU A 562 37.91 10.28 30.38
C GLU A 562 37.58 11.42 29.41
N ARG A 563 37.18 11.11 28.17
CA ARG A 563 36.77 12.10 27.16
C ARG A 563 35.49 12.83 27.53
N LEU A 564 34.45 12.12 28.00
CA LEU A 564 33.21 12.74 28.46
C LEU A 564 33.44 13.62 29.70
N SER A 565 34.42 13.31 30.53
CA SER A 565 34.77 14.09 31.71
C SER A 565 35.81 15.18 31.44
N ALA A 566 36.39 15.22 30.24
CA ALA A 566 37.37 16.21 29.86
C ALA A 566 36.75 17.62 29.82
N LYS A 567 37.56 18.62 30.18
CA LYS A 567 37.19 20.04 30.13
C LYS A 567 37.12 20.52 28.66
N PRO A 568 36.29 21.52 28.32
CA PRO A 568 35.70 22.55 29.20
C PRO A 568 34.41 22.11 29.91
N VAL A 569 34.30 22.46 31.19
CA VAL A 569 33.14 22.18 32.08
C VAL A 569 31.90 22.98 31.67
N GLU A 570 32.06 23.99 30.83
CA GLU A 570 30.99 24.91 30.40
C GLU A 570 29.95 24.26 29.49
N LYS A 571 30.33 23.23 28.71
CA LYS A 571 29.38 22.52 27.83
C LYS A 571 28.50 21.55 28.62
N PRO A 572 27.17 21.55 28.40
CA PRO A 572 26.27 20.55 28.98
C PRO A 572 26.76 19.13 28.70
N ALA A 573 26.61 18.22 29.67
CA ALA A 573 27.09 16.85 29.52
C ALA A 573 26.43 16.10 28.35
N ALA A 574 25.16 16.41 28.04
CA ALA A 574 24.46 15.87 26.88
C ALA A 574 25.09 16.31 25.55
N LEU A 575 25.52 17.57 25.45
CA LEU A 575 26.20 18.09 24.26
C LEU A 575 27.55 17.40 24.07
N ARG A 576 28.31 17.23 25.16
CA ARG A 576 29.59 16.50 25.10
C ARG A 576 29.41 15.04 24.68
N ALA A 577 28.37 14.36 25.17
CA ALA A 577 28.06 12.99 24.74
C ALA A 577 27.68 12.91 23.24
N TRP A 578 26.91 13.89 22.76
CA TRP A 578 26.56 14.03 21.34
C TRP A 578 27.78 14.34 20.47
N GLU A 579 28.65 15.26 20.90
CA GLU A 579 29.87 15.64 20.18
C GLU A 579 30.82 14.45 20.01
N LEU A 580 30.97 13.59 21.02
CA LEU A 580 31.76 12.37 20.90
C LEU A 580 31.21 11.41 19.84
N LEU A 581 29.88 11.27 19.76
CA LEU A 581 29.23 10.45 18.73
C LEU A 581 29.33 11.09 17.34
N TYR A 582 29.18 12.41 17.26
CA TYR A 582 29.40 13.20 16.06
C TYR A 582 30.82 13.06 15.52
N GLU A 583 31.84 13.17 16.38
CA GLU A 583 33.25 12.98 16.01
C GLU A 583 33.48 11.59 15.43
N LEU A 584 32.87 10.56 16.04
CA LEU A 584 32.99 9.18 15.58
C LEU A 584 32.37 8.98 14.19
N ILE A 585 31.13 9.43 13.98
CA ILE A 585 30.49 9.31 12.65
C ILE A 585 31.19 10.17 11.60
N ASN A 586 31.66 11.36 11.97
CA ASN A 586 32.38 12.27 11.06
C ASN A 586 33.73 11.68 10.62
N HIS A 587 34.38 10.90 11.49
CA HIS A 587 35.60 10.17 11.14
C HIS A 587 35.32 8.99 10.19
N MET A 588 34.24 8.24 10.41
CA MET A 588 33.98 7.00 9.67
C MET A 588 33.13 7.19 8.40
N HIS A 589 32.22 8.16 8.40
CA HIS A 589 31.17 8.35 7.39
C HIS A 589 30.90 9.85 7.16
N LYS A 590 31.97 10.62 6.90
CA LYS A 590 31.93 12.09 6.75
C LYS A 590 30.82 12.58 5.82
N GLU A 591 30.57 11.86 4.72
CA GLU A 591 29.56 12.16 3.71
C GLU A 591 28.11 12.12 4.23
N THR A 592 27.86 11.48 5.37
CA THR A 592 26.51 11.34 5.97
C THR A 592 26.17 12.47 6.94
N VAL A 593 27.18 13.15 7.48
CA VAL A 593 27.04 14.13 8.56
C VAL A 593 26.12 15.29 8.17
N ASP A 594 26.29 15.82 6.96
CA ASP A 594 25.47 16.94 6.49
C ASP A 594 23.99 16.56 6.40
N THR A 595 23.68 15.30 6.06
CA THR A 595 22.28 14.83 6.01
C THR A 595 21.67 14.88 7.41
N MET A 596 22.40 14.40 8.42
CA MET A 596 21.96 14.49 9.81
C MET A 596 21.80 15.95 10.27
N LEU A 597 22.75 16.85 9.93
CA LEU A 597 22.66 18.25 10.32
C LEU A 597 21.49 18.95 9.61
N ILE A 598 21.24 18.68 8.32
CA ILE A 598 20.08 19.18 7.59
C ILE A 598 18.77 18.74 8.25
N MET A 599 18.66 17.45 8.61
CA MET A 599 17.50 16.92 9.34
C MET A 599 17.28 17.61 10.69
N SER A 600 18.37 17.98 11.38
CA SER A 600 18.29 18.66 12.67
C SER A 600 17.74 20.09 12.56
N CYS A 601 17.92 20.77 11.42
CA CYS A 601 17.37 22.11 11.20
C CYS A 601 15.85 22.10 11.02
N LEU A 602 15.24 20.97 10.63
CA LEU A 602 13.81 20.87 10.41
C LEU A 602 13.11 20.53 11.73
N SER A 603 12.39 21.50 12.29
CA SER A 603 11.65 21.41 13.55
C SER A 603 10.34 20.61 13.45
N VAL A 604 10.37 19.48 12.72
CA VAL A 604 9.24 18.57 12.52
C VAL A 604 9.44 17.26 13.28
N GLN A 605 8.36 16.55 13.63
CA GLN A 605 8.50 15.25 14.27
C GLN A 605 9.06 14.19 13.31
N CYS A 606 8.57 14.19 12.07
CA CYS A 606 8.94 13.22 11.03
C CYS A 606 9.24 13.92 9.71
N ILE A 607 10.23 13.41 8.99
CA ILE A 607 10.61 13.88 7.65
C ILE A 607 10.28 12.76 6.66
N PRO A 608 9.41 13.02 5.65
CA PRO A 608 9.12 12.05 4.61
C PRO A 608 10.35 11.72 3.75
N SER A 609 10.41 10.48 3.26
CA SER A 609 11.51 9.98 2.45
C SER A 609 11.70 10.76 1.16
N GLU A 610 10.62 11.35 0.65
CA GLU A 610 10.51 12.18 -0.55
C GLU A 610 11.32 13.47 -0.45
N VAL A 611 11.63 13.95 0.77
CA VAL A 611 12.57 15.06 0.99
C VAL A 611 13.98 14.70 0.54
N PHE A 612 14.33 13.41 0.57
CA PHE A 612 15.67 12.93 0.29
C PHE A 612 15.72 12.24 -1.06
N ASN A 613 16.82 12.44 -1.78
CA ASN A 613 17.05 11.65 -2.98
C ASN A 613 17.26 10.16 -2.63
N ARG A 614 17.01 9.28 -3.60
CA ARG A 614 17.12 7.82 -3.43
C ARG A 614 18.49 7.37 -2.90
N LYS A 615 19.59 8.05 -3.25
CA LYS A 615 20.94 7.70 -2.79
C LYS A 615 21.09 7.96 -1.29
N VAL A 616 20.59 9.09 -0.81
CA VAL A 616 20.61 9.45 0.62
C VAL A 616 19.80 8.43 1.43
N VAL A 617 18.60 8.08 0.96
CA VAL A 617 17.74 7.07 1.61
C VAL A 617 18.42 5.70 1.67
N GLN A 618 19.05 5.26 0.59
CA GLN A 618 19.65 3.92 0.53
C GLN A 618 21.00 3.81 1.24
N ASN A 619 21.82 4.87 1.21
CA ASN A 619 23.21 4.80 1.65
C ASN A 619 23.44 5.49 2.99
N TYR A 620 22.77 6.61 3.27
CA TYR A 620 23.07 7.43 4.44
C TYR A 620 22.11 7.13 5.60
N MET A 621 20.81 6.96 5.34
CA MET A 621 19.83 6.68 6.41
C MET A 621 20.15 5.43 7.23
N PRO A 622 20.57 4.28 6.64
CA PRO A 622 20.94 3.10 7.44
C PRO A 622 22.16 3.36 8.35
N ILE A 623 23.08 4.22 7.95
CA ILE A 623 24.24 4.61 8.76
C ILE A 623 23.75 5.49 9.92
N LEU A 624 22.96 6.52 9.64
CA LEU A 624 22.40 7.41 10.67
C LEU A 624 21.54 6.65 11.70
N GLU A 625 20.80 5.63 11.25
CA GLU A 625 20.04 4.69 12.09
C GLU A 625 20.98 3.83 12.95
N GLY A 626 22.05 3.29 12.36
CA GLY A 626 23.08 2.53 13.07
C GLY A 626 23.79 3.33 14.19
N PHE A 627 23.81 4.65 14.06
CA PHE A 627 24.32 5.61 15.05
C PHE A 627 23.25 6.18 15.98
N GLY A 628 21.96 5.87 15.77
CA GLY A 628 20.87 6.37 16.61
C GLY A 628 20.58 7.86 16.48
N PHE A 629 21.03 8.49 15.39
CA PHE A 629 20.65 9.87 15.08
C PHE A 629 19.28 9.97 14.40
N VAL A 630 18.89 8.90 13.70
CA VAL A 630 17.62 8.79 12.98
C VAL A 630 16.91 7.52 13.40
N GLU A 631 15.61 7.61 13.61
CA GLU A 631 14.70 6.49 13.85
C GLU A 631 13.83 6.33 12.60
N THR A 632 13.80 5.13 12.04
CA THR A 632 13.07 4.84 10.82
C THR A 632 11.71 4.21 11.16
N SER A 633 10.66 4.68 10.51
CA SER A 633 9.34 4.02 10.53
C SER A 633 9.40 2.60 9.95
N ALA A 634 8.46 1.74 10.34
CA ALA A 634 8.44 0.34 9.92
C ALA A 634 8.36 0.14 8.38
N ASP A 635 7.73 1.07 7.66
CA ASP A 635 7.63 1.10 6.19
C ASP A 635 8.77 1.86 5.49
N ARG A 636 9.68 2.45 6.28
CA ARG A 636 10.81 3.29 5.86
C ARG A 636 10.43 4.50 5.01
N GLN A 637 9.18 4.97 5.12
CA GLN A 637 8.71 6.16 4.41
C GLN A 637 8.90 7.44 5.24
N LEU A 638 8.98 7.32 6.56
CA LEU A 638 9.18 8.43 7.50
C LEU A 638 10.46 8.23 8.31
N PHE A 639 11.21 9.32 8.47
CA PHE A 639 12.41 9.39 9.31
C PHE A 639 12.19 10.37 10.46
N ALA A 640 12.39 9.93 11.69
CA ALA A 640 12.28 10.74 12.88
C ALA A 640 13.66 11.05 13.48
N MET A 641 13.81 12.22 14.08
CA MET A 641 14.98 12.57 14.88
C MET A 641 14.51 12.90 16.29
N THR A 642 15.06 12.22 17.28
CA THR A 642 14.66 12.43 18.67
C THR A 642 14.94 13.88 19.10
N ALA A 643 14.05 14.44 19.92
CA ALA A 643 14.15 15.83 20.34
C ALA A 643 15.49 16.18 21.02
N ILE A 644 16.14 15.21 21.69
CA ILE A 644 17.44 15.42 22.31
C ILE A 644 18.56 15.49 21.27
N VAL A 645 18.55 14.61 20.25
CA VAL A 645 19.52 14.62 19.15
C VAL A 645 19.44 15.95 18.41
N ARG A 646 18.22 16.37 18.05
CA ARG A 646 17.97 17.64 17.39
C ARG A 646 18.50 18.82 18.21
N GLN A 647 18.12 18.87 19.49
CA GLN A 647 18.55 19.95 20.38
C GLN A 647 20.08 20.03 20.51
N GLN A 648 20.78 18.89 20.60
CA GLN A 648 22.25 18.92 20.68
C GLN A 648 22.90 19.32 19.35
N ALA A 649 22.34 18.90 18.22
CA ALA A 649 22.80 19.30 16.90
C ALA A 649 22.61 20.81 16.66
N GLU A 650 21.46 21.37 17.05
CA GLU A 650 21.20 22.82 17.01
C GLU A 650 22.20 23.59 17.89
N GLU A 651 22.43 23.12 19.11
CA GLU A 651 23.42 23.72 20.02
C GLU A 651 24.84 23.66 19.44
N PHE A 652 25.21 22.53 18.80
CA PHE A 652 26.47 22.39 18.09
C PHE A 652 26.60 23.39 16.92
N LEU A 653 25.55 23.56 16.11
CA LEU A 653 25.54 24.52 15.01
C LEU A 653 25.62 25.97 15.52
N ASN A 654 25.02 26.29 16.68
CA ASN A 654 25.15 27.62 17.29
C ASN A 654 26.59 27.97 17.68
N HIS A 655 27.42 26.97 17.99
CA HIS A 655 28.85 27.16 18.23
C HIS A 655 29.69 27.19 16.94
N ASN A 656 29.12 26.81 15.79
CA ASN A 656 29.79 26.73 14.49
C ASN A 656 29.04 27.57 13.43
N ILE A 657 29.12 28.90 13.55
CA ILE A 657 28.27 29.86 12.80
C ILE A 657 28.35 29.66 11.28
N GLN A 658 29.55 29.45 10.72
CA GLN A 658 29.71 29.25 9.27
C GLN A 658 29.03 27.95 8.80
N GLN A 659 29.25 26.85 9.52
CA GLN A 659 28.62 25.57 9.20
C GLN A 659 27.09 25.64 9.35
N ARG A 660 26.59 26.41 10.33
CA ARG A 660 25.15 26.65 10.50
C ARG A 660 24.53 27.32 9.29
N GLU A 661 25.18 28.34 8.75
CA GLU A 661 24.68 29.03 7.54
C GLU A 661 24.66 28.08 6.34
N GLU A 662 25.76 27.37 6.08
CA GLU A 662 25.86 26.42 4.96
C GLU A 662 24.83 25.28 5.05
N ILE A 663 24.59 24.75 6.25
CA ILE A 663 23.60 23.68 6.47
C ILE A 663 22.17 24.20 6.32
N GLN A 664 21.83 25.38 6.85
CA GLN A 664 20.49 25.93 6.70
C GLN A 664 20.17 26.27 5.24
N ASP A 665 21.13 26.82 4.49
CA ASP A 665 21.00 27.04 3.05
C ASP A 665 20.66 25.75 2.30
N ARG A 666 21.42 24.68 2.58
CA ARG A 666 21.18 23.35 1.97
C ARG A 666 19.85 22.73 2.39
N ALA A 667 19.41 22.97 3.62
CA ALA A 667 18.11 22.50 4.09
C ALA A 667 16.97 23.17 3.32
N VAL A 668 17.00 24.50 3.18
CA VAL A 668 16.00 25.24 2.38
C VAL A 668 16.02 24.79 0.93
N GLN A 669 17.21 24.65 0.34
CA GLN A 669 17.34 24.22 -1.05
C GLN A 669 16.80 22.80 -1.28
N SER A 670 17.13 21.85 -0.41
CA SER A 670 16.67 20.46 -0.54
C SER A 670 15.14 20.37 -0.44
N ILE A 671 14.55 21.16 0.47
CA ILE A 671 13.11 21.22 0.66
C ILE A 671 12.42 21.92 -0.52
N LEU A 672 13.00 23.02 -1.04
CA LEU A 672 12.50 23.69 -2.24
C LEU A 672 12.46 22.75 -3.44
N GLU A 673 13.53 21.99 -3.67
CA GLU A 673 13.60 21.02 -4.77
C GLU A 673 12.53 19.94 -4.63
N ALA A 674 12.42 19.32 -3.44
CA ALA A 674 11.42 18.29 -3.18
C ALA A 674 9.98 18.82 -3.34
N PHE A 675 9.69 19.97 -2.74
CA PHE A 675 8.35 20.57 -2.74
C PHE A 675 7.92 21.07 -4.13
N ASN A 676 8.86 21.43 -4.99
CA ASN A 676 8.56 21.79 -6.38
C ASN A 676 8.22 20.60 -7.26
N VAL A 677 8.82 19.43 -6.97
CA VAL A 677 8.54 18.18 -7.68
C VAL A 677 7.18 17.63 -7.26
N ASP A 678 6.92 17.58 -5.95
CA ASP A 678 5.66 17.07 -5.40
C ASP A 678 5.15 18.01 -4.29
N PRO A 679 4.30 19.01 -4.60
CA PRO A 679 3.71 19.89 -3.60
C PRO A 679 2.57 19.15 -2.86
N SER A 680 2.95 18.23 -1.96
CA SER A 680 2.02 17.39 -1.21
C SER A 680 1.82 17.87 0.24
N GLU A 681 0.68 17.48 0.83
CA GLU A 681 0.35 17.73 2.25
C GLU A 681 1.38 17.11 3.21
N ALA A 682 2.06 16.05 2.76
CA ALA A 682 3.08 15.36 3.54
C ALA A 682 4.36 16.21 3.68
N LEU A 683 4.73 16.97 2.65
CA LEU A 683 5.94 17.79 2.63
C LEU A 683 5.73 19.20 3.21
N LEU A 684 4.48 19.67 3.31
CA LEU A 684 4.16 21.02 3.79
C LEU A 684 4.76 21.34 5.17
N PRO A 685 4.73 20.46 6.20
CA PRO A 685 5.37 20.74 7.47
C PRO A 685 6.88 20.99 7.35
N CYS A 686 7.57 20.23 6.49
CA CYS A 686 9.00 20.43 6.24
C CYS A 686 9.27 21.73 5.49
N ALA A 687 8.41 22.09 4.53
CA ALA A 687 8.45 23.35 3.79
C ALA A 687 8.32 24.57 4.73
N LEU A 688 7.38 24.53 5.67
CA LEU A 688 7.17 25.58 6.65
C LEU A 688 8.30 25.65 7.69
N ALA A 689 8.83 24.49 8.13
CA ALA A 689 9.99 24.45 9.00
C ALA A 689 11.22 25.10 8.33
N ALA A 690 11.43 24.85 7.03
CA ALA A 690 12.50 25.48 6.26
C ALA A 690 12.29 27.00 6.09
N LEU A 691 11.04 27.47 5.94
CA LEU A 691 10.74 28.92 5.96
C LEU A 691 11.07 29.59 7.29
N GLY A 692 11.02 28.85 8.40
CA GLY A 692 11.36 29.37 9.73
C GLY A 692 12.86 29.58 9.99
N LEU A 693 13.73 29.12 9.08
CA LEU A 693 15.18 29.24 9.23
C LEU A 693 15.66 30.69 9.06
N GLN A 694 16.47 31.17 9.99
CA GLN A 694 16.86 32.60 10.07
C GLN A 694 18.32 32.87 9.71
N HIS A 695 19.19 31.86 9.76
CA HIS A 695 20.63 32.01 9.56
C HIS A 695 21.01 31.58 8.14
N LEU A 696 20.43 32.24 7.15
CA LEU A 696 20.62 31.95 5.73
C LEU A 696 21.58 32.96 5.09
N SER A 697 22.35 32.49 4.12
CA SER A 697 23.21 33.38 3.35
C SER A 697 22.37 34.42 2.60
N PRO A 698 22.82 35.70 2.52
CA PRO A 698 22.01 36.77 1.93
C PRO A 698 21.65 36.55 0.45
N GLN A 699 22.53 35.92 -0.33
CA GLN A 699 22.37 35.78 -1.78
C GLN A 699 21.82 34.42 -2.22
N HIS A 700 22.12 33.33 -1.51
CA HIS A 700 21.68 31.99 -1.93
C HIS A 700 20.51 31.52 -1.08
N GLY A 701 20.71 31.36 0.24
CA GLY A 701 19.70 30.82 1.14
C GLY A 701 18.42 31.66 1.19
N ARG A 702 18.53 32.99 1.33
CA ARG A 702 17.35 33.88 1.34
C ARG A 702 16.57 33.87 0.03
N ARG A 703 17.25 33.67 -1.11
CA ARG A 703 16.59 33.57 -2.42
C ARG A 703 15.84 32.25 -2.54
N SER A 704 16.46 31.13 -2.19
CA SER A 704 15.80 29.82 -2.14
C SER A 704 14.60 29.83 -1.17
N GLN A 705 14.72 30.50 -0.02
CA GLN A 705 13.61 30.69 0.92
C GLN A 705 12.47 31.51 0.31
N THR A 706 12.79 32.54 -0.48
CA THR A 706 11.81 33.38 -1.18
C THR A 706 11.10 32.62 -2.31
N ASP A 707 11.81 31.73 -3.01
CA ASP A 707 11.20 30.85 -4.01
C ASP A 707 10.36 29.74 -3.38
N LEU A 708 10.73 29.29 -2.17
CA LEU A 708 9.90 28.38 -1.37
C LEU A 708 8.59 29.03 -0.95
N LEU A 709 8.61 30.32 -0.54
CA LEU A 709 7.39 31.10 -0.28
C LEU A 709 6.45 31.11 -1.48
N PHE A 710 6.99 31.35 -2.68
CA PHE A 710 6.19 31.34 -3.91
C PHE A 710 5.56 29.97 -4.19
N SER A 711 6.32 28.90 -3.95
CA SER A 711 5.91 27.51 -4.17
C SER A 711 4.79 27.10 -3.21
N ILE A 712 4.92 27.47 -1.93
CA ILE A 712 3.89 27.28 -0.89
C ILE A 712 2.63 28.10 -1.21
N ALA A 713 2.78 29.35 -1.66
CA ALA A 713 1.64 30.17 -2.10
C ALA A 713 0.86 29.50 -3.25
N ARG A 714 1.58 28.93 -4.23
CA ARG A 714 0.97 28.17 -5.34
C ARG A 714 0.22 26.94 -4.86
N TYR A 715 0.79 26.21 -3.90
CA TYR A 715 0.14 25.06 -3.27
C TYR A 715 -1.16 25.45 -2.55
N TYR A 716 -1.15 26.51 -1.74
CA TYR A 716 -2.40 26.96 -1.08
C TYR A 716 -3.43 27.46 -2.08
N ARG A 717 -2.99 28.11 -3.17
CA ARG A 717 -3.88 28.53 -4.26
C ARG A 717 -4.54 27.33 -4.93
N SER A 718 -3.81 26.24 -5.19
CA SER A 718 -4.38 25.04 -5.81
C SER A 718 -5.35 24.28 -4.89
N ARG A 719 -5.31 24.55 -3.58
CA ARG A 719 -6.25 24.04 -2.57
C ARG A 719 -7.37 25.04 -2.24
N GLU A 720 -7.56 26.06 -3.07
CA GLU A 720 -8.55 27.13 -2.88
C GLU A 720 -8.44 27.90 -1.55
N ASN A 721 -7.33 27.76 -0.81
CA ASN A 721 -7.05 28.56 0.37
C ASN A 721 -6.46 29.92 -0.03
N LEU A 722 -7.32 30.74 -0.65
CA LEU A 722 -6.94 31.98 -1.31
C LEU A 722 -6.35 33.02 -0.34
N HIS A 723 -6.79 33.04 0.92
CA HIS A 723 -6.24 33.94 1.93
C HIS A 723 -4.78 33.61 2.27
N LYS A 724 -4.46 32.35 2.59
CA LYS A 724 -3.07 31.93 2.84
C LYS A 724 -2.21 32.11 1.59
N ALA A 725 -2.74 31.77 0.42
CA ALA A 725 -2.04 31.97 -0.85
C ALA A 725 -1.65 33.45 -1.05
N LEU A 726 -2.59 34.37 -0.81
CA LEU A 726 -2.35 35.80 -0.93
C LEU A 726 -1.28 36.29 0.05
N GLU A 727 -1.34 35.84 1.31
CA GLU A 727 -0.36 36.18 2.34
C GLU A 727 1.07 35.79 1.90
N TYR A 728 1.28 34.53 1.50
CA TYR A 728 2.60 34.07 1.07
C TYR A 728 3.09 34.73 -0.23
N TYR A 729 2.19 35.01 -1.19
CA TYR A 729 2.58 35.77 -2.38
C TYR A 729 3.01 37.21 -2.05
N GLN A 730 2.33 37.87 -1.11
CA GLN A 730 2.71 39.22 -0.67
C GLN A 730 4.06 39.23 0.06
N GLN A 731 4.31 38.26 0.94
CA GLN A 731 5.62 38.09 1.56
C GLN A 731 6.72 37.84 0.52
N CYS A 732 6.47 36.96 -0.45
CA CYS A 732 7.37 36.69 -1.56
C CYS A 732 7.68 37.95 -2.38
N LEU A 733 6.66 38.76 -2.70
CA LEU A 733 6.82 40.01 -3.43
C LEU A 733 7.71 40.99 -2.67
N GLY A 734 7.46 41.19 -1.38
CA GLY A 734 8.27 42.07 -0.53
C GLY A 734 9.74 41.67 -0.50
N ASN A 735 10.03 40.37 -0.40
CA ASN A 735 11.41 39.86 -0.43
C ASN A 735 12.09 40.08 -1.80
N ARG A 736 11.38 39.82 -2.91
CA ARG A 736 11.91 40.04 -4.27
C ARG A 736 12.16 41.51 -4.57
N GLU A 737 11.31 42.41 -4.06
CA GLU A 737 11.47 43.85 -4.20
C GLU A 737 12.64 44.39 -3.36
N ALA A 738 12.86 43.84 -2.16
CA ALA A 738 13.96 44.23 -1.28
C ALA A 738 15.35 43.79 -1.76
N ASP A 739 15.46 42.67 -2.49
CA ASP A 739 16.74 42.20 -3.04
C ASP A 739 17.15 43.02 -4.28
N MET A 740 18.16 43.87 -4.14
CA MET A 740 18.66 44.72 -5.23
C MET A 740 19.47 43.95 -6.28
N GLU A 741 20.08 42.82 -5.90
CA GLU A 741 20.97 42.03 -6.75
C GLU A 741 20.27 40.78 -7.33
N LEU A 742 18.94 40.70 -7.21
CA LEU A 742 18.16 39.55 -7.65
C LEU A 742 18.25 39.36 -9.18
N PRO A 743 18.73 38.19 -9.66
CA PRO A 743 18.72 37.88 -11.09
C PRO A 743 17.29 37.87 -11.64
N ASN A 744 17.08 38.42 -12.84
CA ASN A 744 15.76 38.48 -13.48
C ASN A 744 14.66 39.14 -12.62
N LYS A 745 15.04 40.08 -11.73
CA LYS A 745 14.14 40.75 -10.77
C LYS A 745 12.82 41.22 -11.39
N ALA A 746 12.88 41.94 -12.50
CA ALA A 746 11.68 42.47 -13.16
C ALA A 746 10.68 41.37 -13.50
N MET A 747 11.15 40.30 -14.14
CA MET A 747 10.32 39.13 -14.48
C MET A 747 9.74 38.46 -13.23
N LEU A 748 10.55 38.20 -12.21
CA LEU A 748 10.10 37.51 -11.00
C LEU A 748 9.09 38.34 -10.19
N VAL A 749 9.28 39.66 -10.13
CA VAL A 749 8.34 40.59 -9.50
C VAL A 749 7.03 40.65 -10.27
N ASP A 750 7.08 40.74 -11.61
CA ASP A 750 5.89 40.79 -12.46
C ASP A 750 5.07 39.50 -12.37
N VAL A 751 5.73 38.34 -12.38
CA VAL A 751 5.07 37.03 -12.18
C VAL A 751 4.38 36.97 -10.81
N THR A 752 5.01 37.45 -9.74
CA THR A 752 4.38 37.47 -8.40
C THR A 752 3.19 38.43 -8.34
N ARG A 753 3.30 39.63 -8.92
CA ARG A 753 2.18 40.60 -8.98
C ARG A 753 0.99 40.05 -9.77
N GLN A 754 1.26 39.37 -10.88
CA GLN A 754 0.21 38.71 -11.65
C GLN A 754 -0.50 37.63 -10.82
N ALA A 755 0.26 36.78 -10.11
CA ALA A 755 -0.32 35.76 -9.24
C ALA A 755 -1.20 36.35 -8.12
N ILE A 756 -0.75 37.45 -7.49
CA ILE A 756 -1.55 38.20 -6.49
C ILE A 756 -2.86 38.70 -7.11
N THR A 757 -2.77 39.32 -8.28
CA THR A 757 -3.95 39.88 -8.99
C THR A 757 -4.96 38.79 -9.31
N GLU A 758 -4.50 37.61 -9.76
CA GLU A 758 -5.35 36.45 -10.04
C GLU A 758 -6.06 35.93 -8.80
N VAL A 759 -5.36 35.81 -7.66
CA VAL A 759 -5.95 35.37 -6.39
C VAL A 759 -6.98 36.38 -5.87
N GLN A 760 -6.69 37.69 -5.96
CA GLN A 760 -7.64 38.74 -5.57
C GLN A 760 -8.90 38.74 -6.45
N ALA A 761 -8.76 38.48 -7.75
CA ALA A 761 -9.91 38.36 -8.64
C ALA A 761 -10.80 37.15 -8.29
N LEU A 762 -10.22 36.02 -7.86
CA LEU A 762 -10.96 34.84 -7.41
C LEU A 762 -11.74 35.12 -6.12
N LEU A 763 -11.12 35.80 -5.14
CA LEU A 763 -11.78 36.24 -3.91
C LEU A 763 -12.99 37.17 -4.20
N GLY A 764 -12.84 38.08 -5.18
CA GLY A 764 -13.93 38.96 -5.60
C GLY A 764 -15.11 38.24 -6.26
N ARG A 765 -14.84 37.17 -7.03
CA ARG A 765 -15.89 36.38 -7.70
C ARG A 765 -16.70 35.52 -6.75
N ALA A 766 -16.06 34.90 -5.76
CA ALA A 766 -16.72 34.09 -4.74
C ALA A 766 -17.76 34.89 -3.93
N SER A 767 -17.56 36.21 -3.81
CA SER A 767 -18.50 37.13 -3.16
C SER A 767 -19.71 37.48 -4.05
N SER A 768 -19.58 37.36 -5.38
CA SER A 768 -20.61 37.76 -6.36
C SER A 768 -21.47 36.59 -6.88
N SER A 769 -21.03 35.35 -6.71
CA SER A 769 -21.73 34.14 -7.16
C SER A 769 -22.92 33.73 -6.29
N MET A 770 -23.21 34.46 -5.21
CA MET A 770 -24.30 34.15 -4.27
C MET A 770 -25.65 34.79 -4.66
N GLU A 771 -25.72 35.59 -5.73
CA GLU A 771 -26.92 36.38 -6.10
C GLU A 771 -27.58 36.05 -7.46
N LEU A 772 -27.06 35.13 -8.28
CA LEU A 772 -27.52 35.01 -9.69
C LEU A 772 -27.76 33.57 -10.14
N VAL A 773 -28.88 32.97 -9.74
CA VAL A 773 -29.53 31.87 -10.51
C VAL A 773 -31.06 32.02 -10.47
N THR A 774 -31.62 32.67 -11.50
CA THR A 774 -33.01 32.43 -11.92
C THR A 774 -33.06 32.23 -13.43
N SER A 775 -33.78 31.17 -13.82
CA SER A 775 -34.37 30.87 -15.14
C SER A 775 -33.44 30.72 -16.34
N ASP A 776 -33.27 29.49 -16.84
CA ASP A 776 -33.74 29.17 -18.19
C ASP A 776 -34.01 27.67 -18.39
N ARG A 777 -35.04 27.36 -19.19
CA ARG A 777 -35.51 26.02 -19.52
C ARG A 777 -34.74 25.48 -20.73
N GLY A 778 -33.79 24.58 -20.47
CA GLY A 778 -33.07 23.80 -21.50
C GLY A 778 -31.99 22.85 -20.96
N ALA A 779 -32.03 22.52 -19.67
CA ALA A 779 -30.90 21.94 -18.93
C ALA A 779 -30.95 20.41 -18.80
N SER A 780 -31.02 19.66 -19.92
CA SER A 780 -30.90 18.19 -19.90
C SER A 780 -29.56 17.66 -20.46
N TYR A 781 -28.67 18.53 -20.92
CA TYR A 781 -27.32 18.15 -21.40
C TYR A 781 -26.21 19.10 -20.91
N ALA A 782 -26.57 20.11 -20.12
CA ALA A 782 -25.69 21.19 -19.70
C ALA A 782 -25.22 21.08 -18.24
N ALA A 783 -25.79 20.20 -17.41
CA ALA A 783 -25.36 20.01 -16.02
C ALA A 783 -23.97 19.38 -15.89
N THR A 784 -23.45 18.80 -16.98
CA THR A 784 -22.06 18.33 -17.13
C THR A 784 -21.07 19.41 -17.57
N ARG A 785 -21.49 20.67 -17.79
CA ARG A 785 -20.57 21.74 -18.24
C ARG A 785 -19.54 22.17 -17.19
N ASP A 786 -19.86 22.07 -15.89
CA ASP A 786 -18.96 22.53 -14.82
C ASP A 786 -17.96 21.47 -14.34
N GLN A 787 -18.00 20.26 -14.90
CA GLN A 787 -17.00 19.19 -14.61
C GLN A 787 -15.74 19.29 -15.49
N PHE A 788 -15.69 20.20 -16.47
CA PHE A 788 -14.65 20.24 -17.52
C PHE A 788 -13.50 21.24 -17.27
N VAL A 789 -13.12 21.48 -16.01
CA VAL A 789 -11.89 22.24 -15.70
C VAL A 789 -11.07 21.53 -14.64
N VAL A 790 -10.25 20.56 -15.07
CA VAL A 790 -9.10 20.11 -14.28
C VAL A 790 -7.86 20.90 -14.74
N PRO A 791 -7.12 21.56 -13.84
CA PRO A 791 -5.89 22.25 -14.17
C PRO A 791 -4.85 21.25 -14.72
N MET A 792 -4.24 21.59 -15.85
CA MET A 792 -3.08 20.86 -16.37
C MET A 792 -1.89 21.10 -15.42
N SER A 793 -1.53 20.10 -14.61
CA SER A 793 -0.24 20.10 -13.90
C SER A 793 0.87 19.97 -14.93
N SER A 794 1.79 20.92 -14.96
CA SER A 794 3.00 20.87 -15.79
C SER A 794 3.92 19.77 -15.27
N SER A 795 3.86 18.56 -15.83
CA SER A 795 4.91 17.57 -15.64
C SER A 795 6.17 18.03 -16.39
N SER A 796 7.28 18.02 -15.67
CA SER A 796 8.62 18.40 -16.12
C SER A 796 9.21 17.34 -17.04
N GLY A 797 8.73 17.28 -18.28
CA GLY A 797 9.51 16.69 -19.38
C GLY A 797 10.65 17.62 -19.74
N GLN A 798 11.91 17.18 -19.59
CA GLN A 798 13.08 17.92 -20.07
C GLN A 798 12.92 18.25 -21.55
N SER A 799 12.70 19.52 -21.87
CA SER A 799 12.76 20.04 -23.22
C SER A 799 14.22 20.10 -23.67
N ARG A 800 14.59 19.31 -24.68
CA ARG A 800 15.69 19.70 -25.57
C ARG A 800 15.20 20.88 -26.41
N GLU A 801 15.77 22.06 -26.21
CA GLU A 801 15.50 23.23 -27.06
C GLU A 801 15.75 22.87 -28.53
N GLY A 802 14.74 23.05 -29.39
CA GLY A 802 14.89 22.99 -30.85
C GLY A 802 13.96 22.04 -31.63
N ASP A 803 12.99 21.36 -31.02
CA ASP A 803 12.03 20.51 -31.77
C ASP A 803 10.69 21.25 -32.00
N PRO A 804 10.37 21.71 -33.22
CA PRO A 804 9.06 22.30 -33.50
C PRO A 804 7.97 21.23 -33.40
N GLY A 805 7.09 21.35 -32.40
CA GLY A 805 6.03 20.37 -32.10
C GLY A 805 6.21 19.62 -30.77
N GLY A 806 6.62 20.33 -29.72
CA GLY A 806 6.89 19.76 -28.39
C GLY A 806 5.62 19.49 -27.56
N TYR A 807 5.75 18.71 -26.48
CA TYR A 807 4.65 18.36 -25.57
C TYR A 807 3.91 19.60 -25.02
N ASN A 808 4.65 20.67 -24.71
CA ASN A 808 4.09 21.94 -24.24
C ASN A 808 3.19 22.64 -25.28
N ASP A 809 3.48 22.49 -26.58
CA ASP A 809 2.66 23.08 -27.65
C ASP A 809 1.26 22.42 -27.70
N TYR A 810 1.20 21.11 -27.42
CA TYR A 810 -0.07 20.39 -27.32
C TYR A 810 -0.88 20.85 -26.11
N ILE A 811 -0.23 21.05 -24.96
CA ILE A 811 -0.86 21.56 -23.74
C ILE A 811 -1.46 22.94 -23.99
N GLU A 812 -0.68 23.85 -24.60
CA GLU A 812 -1.16 25.21 -24.89
C GLU A 812 -2.35 25.19 -25.87
N CYS A 813 -2.29 24.33 -26.90
CA CYS A 813 -3.38 24.17 -27.85
C CYS A 813 -4.67 23.64 -27.19
N VAL A 814 -4.56 22.66 -26.29
CA VAL A 814 -5.68 22.13 -25.49
C VAL A 814 -6.27 23.21 -24.57
N GLN A 815 -5.44 24.01 -23.90
CA GLN A 815 -5.92 25.12 -23.07
C GLN A 815 -6.68 26.17 -23.89
N ARG A 816 -6.20 26.47 -25.10
CA ARG A 816 -6.94 27.34 -26.05
C ARG A 816 -8.27 26.72 -26.47
N ALA A 817 -8.32 25.40 -26.70
CA ALA A 817 -9.54 24.68 -27.05
C ALA A 817 -10.58 24.75 -25.92
N LEU A 818 -10.18 24.46 -24.68
CA LEU A 818 -11.03 24.59 -23.49
C LEU A 818 -11.60 26.00 -23.34
N LYS A 819 -10.76 27.03 -23.52
CA LYS A 819 -11.18 28.44 -23.48
C LYS A 819 -12.19 28.81 -24.58
N GLN A 820 -12.15 28.14 -25.74
CA GLN A 820 -13.15 28.35 -26.79
C GLN A 820 -14.46 27.61 -26.47
N ALA A 821 -14.37 26.40 -25.91
CA ALA A 821 -15.54 25.62 -25.51
C ALA A 821 -16.35 26.32 -24.41
N SER A 822 -15.68 26.92 -23.41
CA SER A 822 -16.34 27.68 -22.34
C SER A 822 -17.03 28.95 -22.85
N LYS A 823 -16.57 29.51 -23.98
CA LYS A 823 -17.22 30.63 -24.68
C LYS A 823 -18.33 30.20 -25.63
N GLY A 824 -18.69 28.92 -25.69
CA GLY A 824 -19.68 28.37 -26.62
C GLY A 824 -19.18 28.19 -28.06
N ASN A 825 -17.91 28.45 -28.34
CA ASN A 825 -17.32 28.33 -29.69
C ASN A 825 -16.92 26.88 -30.01
N HIS A 826 -17.87 25.95 -29.96
CA HIS A 826 -17.62 24.50 -30.03
C HIS A 826 -16.94 24.06 -31.32
N LYS A 827 -17.28 24.65 -32.48
CA LYS A 827 -16.60 24.35 -33.77
C LYS A 827 -15.11 24.73 -33.77
N ARG A 828 -14.75 25.79 -33.04
CA ARG A 828 -13.35 26.24 -32.94
C ARG A 828 -12.56 25.39 -31.95
N ALA A 829 -13.19 24.97 -30.85
CA ALA A 829 -12.61 24.02 -29.90
C ALA A 829 -12.35 22.66 -30.55
N GLU A 830 -13.34 22.13 -31.30
CA GLU A 830 -13.20 20.88 -32.08
C GLU A 830 -11.98 20.90 -33.00
N LYS A 831 -11.81 21.97 -33.79
CA LYS A 831 -10.68 22.09 -34.70
C LYS A 831 -9.34 22.00 -33.97
N LEU A 832 -9.23 22.61 -32.79
CA LEU A 832 -8.00 22.59 -31.99
C LEU A 832 -7.76 21.21 -31.37
N TYR A 833 -8.78 20.54 -30.87
CA TYR A 833 -8.64 19.16 -30.36
C TYR A 833 -8.23 18.18 -31.45
N LEU A 834 -8.84 18.26 -32.63
CA LEU A 834 -8.49 17.40 -33.78
C LEU A 834 -7.05 17.61 -34.24
N GLN A 835 -6.55 18.85 -34.22
CA GLN A 835 -5.14 19.16 -34.51
C GLN A 835 -4.20 18.46 -33.54
N VAL A 836 -4.49 18.52 -32.24
CA VAL A 836 -3.67 17.87 -31.20
C VAL A 836 -3.75 16.35 -31.32
N ILE A 837 -4.94 15.79 -31.52
CA ILE A 837 -5.15 14.34 -31.70
C ILE A 837 -4.35 13.81 -32.89
N GLN A 838 -4.38 14.47 -34.04
CA GLN A 838 -3.62 14.04 -35.23
C GLN A 838 -2.11 14.06 -34.98
N ALA A 839 -1.61 15.08 -34.30
CA ALA A 839 -0.20 15.19 -33.94
C ALA A 839 0.22 14.08 -32.97
N LEU A 840 -0.59 13.84 -31.92
CA LEU A 840 -0.36 12.78 -30.94
C LEU A 840 -0.39 11.40 -31.58
N GLN A 841 -1.37 11.09 -32.43
CA GLN A 841 -1.47 9.80 -33.12
C GLN A 841 -0.29 9.51 -34.05
N THR A 842 0.21 10.53 -34.75
CA THR A 842 1.40 10.40 -35.61
C THR A 842 2.64 10.08 -34.78
N ARG A 843 2.77 10.70 -33.60
CA ARG A 843 3.88 10.50 -32.67
C ARG A 843 3.82 9.13 -31.98
N ILE A 844 2.64 8.71 -31.51
CA ILE A 844 2.39 7.39 -30.91
C ILE A 844 2.76 6.26 -31.88
N LYS A 845 2.49 6.42 -33.19
CA LYS A 845 2.84 5.42 -34.21
C LYS A 845 4.34 5.33 -34.55
N SER A 846 5.12 6.38 -34.28
CA SER A 846 6.51 6.52 -34.74
C SER A 846 7.58 6.32 -33.67
N GLN A 847 7.21 6.28 -32.39
CA GLN A 847 8.14 6.12 -31.26
C GLN A 847 7.70 4.99 -30.32
N LYS A 848 8.66 4.39 -29.58
CA LYS A 848 8.34 3.46 -28.48
C LYS A 848 7.42 4.16 -27.49
N VAL A 849 6.24 3.57 -27.27
CA VAL A 849 5.09 4.12 -26.54
C VAL A 849 5.48 4.59 -25.13
N ASP A 850 5.13 5.84 -24.81
CA ASP A 850 5.12 6.39 -23.45
C ASP A 850 3.68 6.39 -22.90
N ILE A 851 3.52 5.93 -21.66
CA ILE A 851 2.23 5.81 -20.97
C ILE A 851 1.63 7.20 -20.73
N GLU A 852 2.44 8.21 -20.43
CA GLU A 852 1.96 9.58 -20.17
C GLU A 852 1.37 10.23 -21.42
N MET A 853 2.02 10.02 -22.57
CA MET A 853 1.54 10.51 -23.87
C MET A 853 0.20 9.88 -24.26
N THR A 854 0.05 8.58 -23.98
CA THR A 854 -1.19 7.84 -24.27
C THR A 854 -2.32 8.30 -23.35
N ARG A 855 -2.05 8.50 -22.06
CA ARG A 855 -3.03 9.06 -21.11
C ARG A 855 -3.47 10.47 -21.53
N PHE A 856 -2.53 11.32 -21.95
CA PHE A 856 -2.85 12.64 -22.45
C PHE A 856 -3.72 12.60 -23.72
N HIS A 857 -3.42 11.70 -24.66
CA HIS A 857 -4.24 11.50 -25.86
C HIS A 857 -5.70 11.15 -25.54
N LEU A 858 -5.91 10.22 -24.60
CA LEU A 858 -7.25 9.78 -24.17
C LEU A 858 -8.04 10.91 -23.50
N LYS A 859 -7.37 11.75 -22.71
CA LYS A 859 -7.99 12.93 -22.10
C LYS A 859 -8.47 13.95 -23.14
N VAL A 860 -7.65 14.19 -24.17
CA VAL A 860 -8.02 15.08 -25.28
C VAL A 860 -9.21 14.51 -26.07
N LEU A 861 -9.28 13.19 -26.27
CA LEU A 861 -10.43 12.52 -26.89
C LEU A 861 -11.71 12.70 -26.07
N SER A 862 -11.64 12.55 -24.74
CA SER A 862 -12.79 12.78 -23.84
C SER A 862 -13.31 14.22 -23.91
N CYS A 863 -12.42 15.21 -23.97
CA CYS A 863 -12.79 16.61 -24.20
C CYS A 863 -13.43 16.87 -25.57
N LEU A 864 -12.99 16.16 -26.61
CA LEU A 864 -13.60 16.21 -27.94
C LEU A 864 -15.01 15.60 -27.91
N SER A 865 -15.19 14.48 -27.21
CA SER A 865 -16.51 13.84 -27.02
C SER A 865 -17.52 14.81 -26.40
N ALA A 866 -17.15 15.49 -25.30
CA ALA A 866 -17.99 16.52 -24.69
C ALA A 866 -18.29 17.69 -25.64
N THR A 867 -17.33 18.06 -26.49
CA THR A 867 -17.53 19.09 -27.52
C THR A 867 -18.54 18.64 -28.57
N TYR A 868 -18.57 17.35 -28.94
CA TYR A 868 -19.58 16.77 -29.82
C TYR A 868 -20.96 16.72 -29.18
N CYS A 869 -21.06 16.36 -27.89
CA CYS A 869 -22.32 16.44 -27.15
C CYS A 869 -22.90 17.87 -27.17
N ALA A 870 -22.06 18.88 -26.92
CA ALA A 870 -22.48 20.28 -26.97
C ALA A 870 -22.91 20.76 -28.38
N GLN A 871 -22.55 20.02 -29.43
CA GLN A 871 -23.00 20.25 -30.80
C GLN A 871 -24.21 19.37 -31.21
N GLY A 872 -24.73 18.52 -30.32
CA GLY A 872 -25.80 17.56 -30.60
C GLY A 872 -25.33 16.33 -31.41
N ARG A 873 -24.03 16.07 -31.47
CA ARG A 873 -23.40 14.99 -32.26
C ARG A 873 -23.14 13.76 -31.39
N PHE A 874 -24.21 13.16 -30.86
CA PHE A 874 -24.12 12.09 -29.84
C PHE A 874 -23.48 10.79 -30.34
N THR A 875 -23.73 10.39 -31.60
CA THR A 875 -23.14 9.18 -32.19
C THR A 875 -21.62 9.26 -32.27
N GLU A 876 -21.08 10.44 -32.59
CA GLU A 876 -19.64 10.65 -32.69
C GLU A 876 -18.98 10.70 -31.30
N ALA A 877 -19.66 11.32 -30.33
CA ALA A 877 -19.25 11.29 -28.93
C ALA A 877 -19.20 9.84 -28.38
N LEU A 878 -20.25 9.05 -28.67
CA LEU A 878 -20.34 7.66 -28.23
C LEU A 878 -19.23 6.79 -28.82
N ASN A 879 -18.92 6.97 -30.12
CA ASN A 879 -17.85 6.23 -30.77
C ASN A 879 -16.47 6.54 -30.15
N ILE A 880 -16.23 7.78 -29.73
CA ILE A 880 -14.99 8.14 -29.02
C ILE A 880 -14.94 7.43 -27.67
N LEU A 881 -15.99 7.54 -26.85
CA LEU A 881 -15.96 6.94 -25.51
C LEU A 881 -15.91 5.40 -25.53
N LYS A 882 -16.50 4.77 -26.56
CA LYS A 882 -16.40 3.33 -26.80
C LYS A 882 -14.95 2.84 -27.00
N THR A 883 -14.07 3.70 -27.51
CA THR A 883 -12.63 3.40 -27.61
C THR A 883 -11.84 3.86 -26.39
N VAL A 884 -12.21 4.99 -25.79
CA VAL A 884 -11.46 5.58 -24.67
C VAL A 884 -11.61 4.75 -23.40
N VAL A 885 -12.81 4.25 -23.08
CA VAL A 885 -13.07 3.52 -21.83
C VAL A 885 -12.19 2.26 -21.72
N PRO A 886 -12.15 1.32 -22.69
CA PRO A 886 -11.29 0.14 -22.59
C PRO A 886 -9.80 0.47 -22.52
N GLU A 887 -9.35 1.49 -23.25
CA GLU A 887 -7.94 1.93 -23.22
C GLU A 887 -7.57 2.56 -21.87
N GLN A 888 -8.44 3.37 -21.28
CA GLN A 888 -8.25 3.91 -19.92
C GLN A 888 -8.26 2.79 -18.87
N GLU A 889 -9.20 1.85 -18.97
CA GLU A 889 -9.25 0.68 -18.08
C GLU A 889 -7.96 -0.15 -18.14
N ALA A 890 -7.37 -0.29 -19.33
CA ALA A 890 -6.11 -1.00 -19.52
C ALA A 890 -4.89 -0.23 -18.96
N ILE A 891 -4.89 1.10 -18.99
CA ILE A 891 -3.74 1.93 -18.60
C ILE A 891 -3.76 2.29 -17.11
N VAL A 892 -4.88 2.80 -16.60
CA VAL A 892 -4.99 3.31 -15.21
C VAL A 892 -5.88 2.45 -14.32
N GLY A 893 -6.65 1.53 -14.91
CA GLY A 893 -7.51 0.60 -14.18
C GLY A 893 -8.97 1.08 -14.07
N LYS A 894 -9.88 0.10 -13.98
CA LYS A 894 -11.34 0.30 -13.94
C LYS A 894 -11.86 1.16 -12.78
N GLY A 895 -11.09 1.23 -11.69
CA GLY A 895 -11.44 1.98 -10.48
C GLY A 895 -10.79 3.37 -10.39
N ASP A 896 -10.00 3.78 -11.38
CA ASP A 896 -9.41 5.12 -11.40
C ASP A 896 -10.52 6.20 -11.53
N PRO A 897 -10.46 7.32 -10.79
CA PRO A 897 -11.49 8.36 -10.85
C PRO A 897 -11.77 8.89 -12.26
N GLU A 898 -10.75 9.02 -13.11
CA GLU A 898 -10.88 9.47 -14.49
C GLU A 898 -11.65 8.46 -15.35
N THR A 899 -11.41 7.17 -15.10
CA THR A 899 -12.13 6.07 -15.76
C THR A 899 -13.58 6.00 -15.31
N LEU A 900 -13.85 6.16 -14.00
CA LEU A 900 -15.22 6.15 -13.46
C LEU A 900 -16.07 7.31 -14.03
N LEU A 901 -15.50 8.50 -14.15
CA LEU A 901 -16.16 9.65 -14.78
C LEU A 901 -16.47 9.38 -16.26
N THR A 902 -15.48 8.89 -17.00
CA THR A 902 -15.63 8.61 -18.44
C THR A 902 -16.64 7.49 -18.70
N ARG A 903 -16.73 6.50 -17.81
CA ARG A 903 -17.74 5.44 -17.84
C ARG A 903 -19.15 5.96 -17.55
N ASN A 904 -19.30 6.94 -16.66
CA ASN A 904 -20.59 7.59 -16.42
C ASN A 904 -21.07 8.32 -17.69
N ASP A 905 -20.18 9.08 -18.34
CA ASP A 905 -20.49 9.80 -19.57
C ASP A 905 -20.82 8.84 -20.73
N TYR A 906 -20.08 7.73 -20.82
CA TYR A 906 -20.36 6.66 -21.78
C TYR A 906 -21.75 6.06 -21.56
N ALA A 907 -22.11 5.78 -20.31
CA ALA A 907 -23.39 5.21 -19.96
C ALA A 907 -24.57 6.16 -20.26
N LEU A 908 -24.40 7.46 -20.04
CA LEU A 908 -25.40 8.47 -20.43
C LEU A 908 -25.58 8.54 -21.95
N LEU A 909 -24.50 8.50 -22.74
CA LEU A 909 -24.61 8.46 -24.20
C LEU A 909 -25.23 7.16 -24.72
N LEU A 910 -25.04 6.04 -24.03
CA LEU A 910 -25.73 4.80 -24.35
C LEU A 910 -27.26 4.93 -24.18
N GLN A 911 -27.76 5.75 -23.25
CA GLN A 911 -29.21 5.92 -23.05
C GLN A 911 -29.94 6.45 -24.31
N GLU A 912 -29.23 7.16 -25.19
CA GLU A 912 -29.79 7.68 -26.45
C GLU A 912 -29.85 6.63 -27.58
N THR A 913 -29.17 5.49 -27.43
CA THR A 913 -28.98 4.52 -28.52
C THR A 913 -29.33 3.09 -28.15
N ASP A 914 -29.01 2.66 -26.93
CA ASP A 914 -29.23 1.33 -26.40
C ASP A 914 -29.46 1.41 -24.88
N LEU A 915 -30.73 1.43 -24.50
CA LEU A 915 -31.16 1.54 -23.10
C LEU A 915 -30.73 0.33 -22.25
N ASP A 916 -30.59 -0.87 -22.84
CA ASP A 916 -30.20 -2.08 -22.13
C ASP A 916 -28.68 -2.11 -21.89
N ALA A 917 -27.88 -1.69 -22.87
CA ALA A 917 -26.44 -1.50 -22.68
C ALA A 917 -26.15 -0.41 -21.63
N ALA A 918 -26.92 0.68 -21.64
CA ALA A 918 -26.83 1.72 -20.62
C ALA A 918 -27.15 1.20 -19.21
N ASP A 919 -28.19 0.39 -19.03
CA ASP A 919 -28.51 -0.24 -17.73
C ASP A 919 -27.37 -1.13 -17.24
N GLN A 920 -26.78 -1.94 -18.12
CA GLN A 920 -25.64 -2.79 -17.77
C GLN A 920 -24.42 -1.98 -17.32
N GLU A 921 -24.04 -0.95 -18.09
CA GLU A 921 -22.91 -0.10 -17.73
C GLU A 921 -23.15 0.69 -16.44
N LEU A 922 -24.34 1.28 -16.26
CA LEU A 922 -24.69 2.01 -15.04
C LEU A 922 -24.68 1.09 -13.81
N ARG A 923 -25.16 -0.15 -13.91
CA ARG A 923 -25.12 -1.11 -12.79
C ARG A 923 -23.69 -1.54 -12.48
N MET A 924 -22.87 -1.80 -13.50
CA MET A 924 -21.47 -2.13 -13.30
C MET A 924 -20.71 -0.96 -12.67
N LEU A 925 -20.93 0.26 -13.17
CA LEU A 925 -20.34 1.48 -12.63
C LEU A 925 -20.77 1.74 -11.19
N HIS A 926 -22.07 1.65 -10.90
CA HIS A 926 -22.60 1.83 -9.54
C HIS A 926 -22.00 0.79 -8.58
N ASN A 927 -21.90 -0.48 -8.97
CA ASN A 927 -21.25 -1.50 -8.15
C ASN A 927 -19.76 -1.21 -7.90
N ASP A 928 -19.05 -0.74 -8.94
CA ASP A 928 -17.65 -0.33 -8.79
C ASP A 928 -17.52 0.88 -7.86
N GLN A 929 -18.37 1.90 -7.99
CA GLN A 929 -18.40 3.07 -7.11
C GLN A 929 -18.83 2.72 -5.68
N VAL A 930 -19.82 1.88 -5.46
CA VAL A 930 -20.24 1.42 -4.12
C VAL A 930 -19.09 0.68 -3.44
N ARG A 931 -18.37 -0.18 -4.18
CA ARG A 931 -17.21 -0.90 -3.65
C ARG A 931 -16.05 0.04 -3.29
N LEU A 932 -15.83 1.09 -4.08
CA LEU A 932 -14.67 1.97 -3.95
C LEU A 932 -14.93 3.18 -3.02
N LEU A 933 -16.12 3.76 -3.08
CA LEU A 933 -16.52 5.04 -2.47
C LEU A 933 -17.66 4.91 -1.45
N GLY A 934 -18.36 3.77 -1.44
CA GLY A 934 -19.54 3.51 -0.60
C GLY A 934 -20.86 3.89 -1.26
N ALA A 935 -21.96 3.26 -0.79
CA ALA A 935 -23.29 3.40 -1.41
C ALA A 935 -23.94 4.79 -1.27
N ASP A 936 -23.47 5.60 -0.31
CA ASP A 936 -23.97 6.96 -0.06
C ASP A 936 -23.03 8.04 -0.64
N SER A 937 -22.03 7.67 -1.47
CA SER A 937 -21.15 8.67 -2.09
C SER A 937 -21.93 9.51 -3.11
N PRO A 938 -21.58 10.79 -3.33
CA PRO A 938 -22.24 11.63 -4.34
C PRO A 938 -22.24 10.99 -5.73
N GLU A 939 -21.14 10.34 -6.12
CA GLU A 939 -21.01 9.65 -7.41
C GLU A 939 -21.93 8.44 -7.50
N ALA A 940 -21.95 7.59 -6.47
CA ALA A 940 -22.80 6.40 -6.43
C ALA A 940 -24.28 6.79 -6.48
N LEU A 941 -24.68 7.82 -5.72
CA LEU A 941 -26.03 8.38 -5.71
C LEU A 941 -26.39 9.01 -7.06
N ARG A 942 -25.45 9.71 -7.71
CA ARG A 942 -25.67 10.28 -9.05
C ARG A 942 -25.86 9.21 -10.11
N THR A 943 -25.04 8.15 -10.09
CA THR A 943 -25.21 7.00 -11.00
C THR A 943 -26.51 6.23 -10.70
N GLU A 944 -26.96 6.19 -9.44
CA GLU A 944 -28.26 5.63 -9.07
C GLU A 944 -29.45 6.48 -9.55
N SER A 945 -29.34 7.81 -9.50
CA SER A 945 -30.29 8.71 -10.18
C SER A 945 -30.31 8.48 -11.69
N ASN A 946 -29.15 8.22 -12.32
CA ASN A 946 -29.09 7.88 -13.74
C ASN A 946 -29.69 6.50 -14.06
N LEU A 947 -29.61 5.52 -13.14
CA LEU A 947 -30.33 4.24 -13.23
C LEU A 947 -31.84 4.45 -13.14
N ALA A 948 -32.30 5.36 -12.27
CA ALA A 948 -33.70 5.74 -12.18
C ALA A 948 -34.18 6.39 -13.50
N LEU A 949 -33.37 7.26 -14.11
CA LEU A 949 -33.65 7.84 -15.42
C LEU A 949 -33.75 6.77 -16.52
N ASN A 950 -32.75 5.88 -16.61
CA ASN A 950 -32.76 4.79 -17.59
C ASN A 950 -33.99 3.89 -17.43
N SER A 951 -34.36 3.57 -16.19
CA SER A 951 -35.56 2.79 -15.87
C SER A 951 -36.83 3.49 -16.35
N SER A 952 -36.92 4.82 -16.22
CA SER A 952 -38.02 5.61 -16.78
C SER A 952 -38.05 5.54 -18.30
N LEU A 953 -36.90 5.73 -18.96
CA LEU A 953 -36.79 5.66 -20.43
C LEU A 953 -37.17 4.28 -20.99
N ARG A 954 -36.95 3.22 -20.22
CA ARG A 954 -37.38 1.84 -20.52
C ARG A 954 -38.86 1.57 -20.22
N GLY A 955 -39.59 2.53 -19.66
CA GLY A 955 -41.01 2.41 -19.30
C GLY A 955 -41.28 1.83 -17.90
N ASN A 956 -40.25 1.56 -17.10
CA ASN A 956 -40.37 1.03 -15.73
C ASN A 956 -40.61 2.17 -14.72
N VAL A 957 -41.73 2.89 -14.88
CA VAL A 957 -42.07 4.09 -14.10
C VAL A 957 -42.10 3.84 -12.59
N LYS A 958 -42.54 2.65 -12.14
CA LYS A 958 -42.61 2.31 -10.70
C LYS A 958 -41.22 2.13 -10.08
N GLU A 959 -40.30 1.49 -10.80
CA GLU A 959 -38.92 1.28 -10.37
C GLU A 959 -38.18 2.61 -10.33
N SER A 960 -38.35 3.43 -11.37
CA SER A 960 -37.81 4.79 -11.44
C SER A 960 -38.30 5.67 -10.28
N GLU A 961 -39.60 5.68 -9.98
CA GLU A 961 -40.16 6.45 -8.87
C GLU A 961 -39.58 6.02 -7.52
N TYR A 962 -39.42 4.71 -7.30
CA TYR A 962 -38.81 4.18 -6.10
C TYR A 962 -37.35 4.65 -5.95
N LEU A 963 -36.54 4.46 -6.99
CA LEU A 963 -35.12 4.82 -6.97
C LEU A 963 -34.93 6.33 -6.77
N TYR A 964 -35.67 7.18 -7.48
CA TYR A 964 -35.57 8.62 -7.30
C TYR A 964 -35.95 9.07 -5.89
N ARG A 965 -36.99 8.49 -5.27
CA ARG A 965 -37.38 8.84 -3.89
C ARG A 965 -36.32 8.42 -2.88
N ASP A 966 -35.78 7.22 -3.04
CA ASP A 966 -34.75 6.68 -2.15
C ASP A 966 -33.43 7.47 -2.27
N VAL A 967 -32.97 7.74 -3.50
CA VAL A 967 -31.78 8.57 -3.75
C VAL A 967 -31.99 9.98 -3.21
N LEU A 968 -33.14 10.61 -3.47
CA LEU A 968 -33.43 11.95 -2.97
C LEU A 968 -33.40 12.03 -1.44
N GLN A 969 -33.97 11.04 -0.75
CA GLN A 969 -33.92 10.97 0.70
C GLN A 969 -32.47 10.87 1.22
N ARG A 970 -31.67 10.00 0.59
CA ARG A 970 -30.26 9.81 0.94
C ARG A 970 -29.42 11.06 0.64
N GLN A 971 -29.62 11.70 -0.51
CA GLN A 971 -28.94 12.95 -0.88
C GLN A 971 -29.29 14.09 0.08
N LYS A 972 -30.56 14.33 0.40
CA LYS A 972 -30.96 15.36 1.39
C LYS A 972 -30.31 15.17 2.75
N SER A 973 -30.20 13.91 3.19
CA SER A 973 -29.56 13.60 4.48
C SER A 973 -28.05 13.85 4.49
N LYS A 974 -27.37 13.84 3.33
CA LYS A 974 -25.90 13.84 3.22
C LYS A 974 -25.34 15.16 2.70
N LEU A 975 -25.98 15.74 1.68
CA LEU A 975 -25.52 16.90 0.91
C LEU A 975 -26.23 18.20 1.33
N GLY A 976 -27.39 18.10 1.98
CA GLY A 976 -28.24 19.24 2.33
C GLY A 976 -29.24 19.59 1.21
N GLU A 977 -30.31 20.32 1.54
CA GLU A 977 -31.44 20.54 0.62
C GLU A 977 -31.12 21.44 -0.58
N GLU A 978 -30.08 22.28 -0.50
CA GLU A 978 -29.70 23.22 -1.56
C GLU A 978 -28.62 22.68 -2.50
N ASP A 979 -28.23 21.41 -2.38
CA ASP A 979 -27.22 20.81 -3.26
C ASP A 979 -27.75 20.61 -4.70
N ASN A 980 -26.89 20.80 -5.69
CA ASN A 980 -27.24 20.67 -7.11
C ASN A 980 -27.76 19.28 -7.48
N ASP A 981 -27.22 18.21 -6.89
CA ASP A 981 -27.65 16.84 -7.17
C ASP A 981 -29.04 16.56 -6.55
N VAL A 982 -29.34 17.16 -5.40
CA VAL A 982 -30.67 17.12 -4.76
C VAL A 982 -31.69 17.82 -5.66
N LEU A 983 -31.41 19.06 -6.08
CA LEU A 983 -32.31 19.84 -6.94
C LEU A 983 -32.53 19.16 -8.30
N ALA A 984 -31.50 18.53 -8.87
CA ALA A 984 -31.62 17.77 -10.11
C ALA A 984 -32.53 16.54 -9.94
N THR A 985 -32.33 15.76 -8.88
CA THR A 985 -33.13 14.57 -8.58
C THR A 985 -34.59 14.92 -8.27
N GLU A 986 -34.84 16.03 -7.55
CA GLU A 986 -36.19 16.55 -7.33
C GLU A 986 -36.89 16.92 -8.64
N ARG A 987 -36.18 17.61 -9.54
CA ARG A 987 -36.70 17.97 -10.86
C ARG A 987 -37.09 16.73 -11.67
N MET A 988 -36.19 15.75 -11.73
CA MET A 988 -36.44 14.50 -12.46
C MET A 988 -37.61 13.71 -11.89
N LEU A 989 -37.72 13.62 -10.56
CA LEU A 989 -38.87 13.00 -9.90
C LEU A 989 -40.18 13.76 -10.18
N SER A 990 -40.13 15.10 -10.19
CA SER A 990 -41.28 15.94 -10.53
C SER A 990 -41.74 15.74 -11.97
N GLU A 991 -40.80 15.65 -12.93
CA GLU A 991 -41.10 15.38 -14.34
C GLU A 991 -41.72 13.98 -14.54
N LEU A 992 -41.18 12.95 -13.88
CA LEU A 992 -41.72 11.60 -13.89
C LEU A 992 -43.17 11.54 -13.37
N LEU A 993 -43.48 12.33 -12.34
CA LEU A 993 -44.81 12.40 -11.73
C LEU A 993 -45.78 13.31 -12.49
N GLY A 994 -45.27 14.41 -13.08
CA GLY A 994 -46.03 15.37 -13.88
C GLY A 994 -46.56 14.78 -15.18
N GLY A 995 -45.84 13.82 -15.78
CA GLY A 995 -46.32 13.04 -16.93
C GLY A 995 -47.59 12.20 -16.68
N ARG A 996 -48.05 12.06 -15.41
CA ARG A 996 -49.32 11.39 -15.08
C ARG A 996 -50.57 12.27 -15.28
N ILE A 997 -50.42 13.58 -15.49
CA ILE A 997 -51.58 14.49 -15.64
C ILE A 997 -52.10 14.54 -17.08
N GLU A 998 -51.30 14.20 -18.10
CA GLU A 998 -51.72 14.27 -19.51
C GLU A 998 -52.30 12.97 -20.09
N ASN A 999 -52.20 11.83 -19.37
CA ASN A 999 -52.71 10.53 -19.84
C ASN A 999 -53.98 10.04 -19.11
N ARG A 1000 -54.85 10.98 -18.69
CA ARG A 1000 -56.24 10.69 -18.33
C ARG A 1000 -57.17 11.59 -19.14
N ASN A 1001 -57.45 11.19 -20.37
CA ASN A 1001 -58.69 11.49 -21.08
C ASN A 1001 -59.11 10.26 -21.88
#